data_AF-A0A3D5ZNJ2-F1
#
_entry.id   AF-A0A3D5ZNJ2-F1
#
_cell.length_a   1.000
_cell.length_b   1.000
_cell.length_c   1.000
_cell.angle_alpha   90.00
_cell.angle_beta   90.00
_cell.angle_gamma   90.00
#
_symmetry.space_group_name_H-M   'P 1'
#
loop_
_entity.id
_entity.type
_entity.pdbx_description
1 polymer ?
#
loop_
_entity_poly.entity_id
_entity_poly.type
_entity_poly.pdbx_seq_one_letter_code
_entity_poly.pdbx_strand_id
1 'polypeptide(L)'
;NYTTIETESQLTVTIAKAQDGIDFSIEGVEVHCGESVPELTATSTSGNTVTFTYSLDGTNFVSKSVLEESGFAFEDGKTYYVKASVAESDNYLAAAVTKSITATHKFETTESNGITTVACACGTKNVSGTLATKQTIDLDATVADGNVSAKGGVLDLTAIGFDGNSMVDLTIGETALRSAIATDGIVALDGVLPLGIYGEQSINVGFTYGKASYNVTINALVVTKTIKTADDYANWITIAKACETEEKLWGGYFRLGNDISATNMVVFTRGETDGTEGFKGVFDGCGYAIDGLARTAVYTDAFVTTMTAEGVLKNIAFTAVRIVGEGSFLCSGGKGTIENVFVQYAAISQGDAGGNNATITNMQKGCALRNIFVDASNAVISGNGANFRILTNNVADGFGGVFGVCPSENYTPSQAIGNRGNNYSAIAYFVSFAELKANTETQATIDGWNDNGFWTVNSGIPAPAKLVVTELNLGKQEINLDILVNNDNVALNDNNVEIDCTAVGFAFGEIAFATMEGATLDVSKFAFENGKLTFARSAFGYNYGAKQIVVTDVDGKTITIEATLVSKVLMNATDYSNWIKIANACEAENQILGGYFKLGANITSETMVTFVRYDVDGKYGFKGVFDGCGYAIDGLTATGNAFISCMTKDGVLRNIAFTNAKIAGKSNFLCSGGLGTIENVYVQYVSIAAGSDNNGTIFNNCRDDKNVVGVIKNVFVDASNAVISGTGSSFRLIGGNNNGYNGIFAVCPEGYTVTQARDTGSFADAEHAVCAFASFDELKNNDKTQNTLKGWDSTYWTIVDGVPAFVTK
;
A
#
# COMPACT_ATOMS: atom_id res chain seq x y z
N ASN A 1 -88.23 18.02 120.36
CA ASN A 1 -88.93 16.82 119.85
C ASN A 1 -88.33 16.43 118.52
N TYR A 2 -88.25 15.13 118.23
CA TYR A 2 -87.45 14.56 117.13
C TYR A 2 -88.25 14.38 115.84
N THR A 3 -87.56 14.53 114.69
CA THR A 3 -87.69 13.60 113.54
C THR A 3 -86.46 13.66 112.65
N THR A 4 -86.04 12.49 112.18
CA THR A 4 -85.15 12.25 111.02
C THR A 4 -86.02 12.07 109.76
N ILE A 5 -85.57 12.14 108.51
CA ILE A 5 -84.23 12.24 107.85
C ILE A 5 -84.47 12.93 106.47
N GLU A 6 -83.55 13.35 105.57
CA GLU A 6 -82.12 13.09 105.26
C GLU A 6 -81.37 14.43 105.01
N THR A 7 -80.21 14.41 104.32
CA THR A 7 -79.55 15.60 103.75
C THR A 7 -79.11 15.38 102.29
N GLU A 8 -79.65 16.16 101.34
CA GLU A 8 -79.00 16.43 100.04
C GLU A 8 -78.81 17.94 99.84
N SER A 9 -77.64 18.43 100.23
CA SER A 9 -77.20 19.80 99.92
C SER A 9 -76.58 19.82 98.53
N GLN A 10 -77.37 20.06 97.49
CA GLN A 10 -76.89 20.07 96.10
C GLN A 10 -75.93 21.25 95.86
N LEU A 11 -74.62 20.97 95.93
CA LEU A 11 -73.55 21.95 95.74
C LEU A 11 -73.20 22.09 94.25
N THR A 12 -73.85 23.02 93.55
CA THR A 12 -73.53 23.32 92.15
C THR A 12 -72.21 24.09 92.05
N VAL A 13 -71.10 23.37 91.87
CA VAL A 13 -69.78 23.96 91.64
C VAL A 13 -69.57 24.22 90.14
N THR A 14 -69.73 25.47 89.72
CA THR A 14 -69.32 25.90 88.36
C THR A 14 -67.79 26.00 88.31
N ILE A 15 -67.12 24.92 87.94
CA ILE A 15 -65.69 24.96 87.63
C ILE A 15 -65.54 25.71 86.29
N ALA A 16 -64.82 26.83 86.30
CA ALA A 16 -64.46 27.52 85.07
C ALA A 16 -63.47 26.65 84.28
N LYS A 17 -63.71 26.49 82.97
CA LYS A 17 -62.83 25.71 82.08
C LYS A 17 -61.41 26.27 82.14
N ALA A 18 -60.42 25.37 82.25
CA ALA A 18 -59.03 25.75 82.15
C ALA A 18 -58.70 26.26 80.74
N GLN A 19 -57.70 27.12 80.60
CA GLN A 19 -57.16 27.41 79.27
C GLN A 19 -56.35 26.19 78.80
N ASP A 20 -56.68 25.63 77.63
CA ASP A 20 -55.80 24.62 77.05
C ASP A 20 -54.51 25.26 76.55
N GLY A 21 -53.40 24.55 76.68
CA GLY A 21 -52.08 24.92 76.19
C GLY A 21 -51.63 23.93 75.14
N ILE A 22 -51.26 24.42 73.95
CA ILE A 22 -50.68 23.60 72.90
C ILE A 22 -49.16 23.74 72.96
N ASP A 23 -48.46 22.65 73.19
CA ASP A 23 -47.02 22.55 72.92
C ASP A 23 -46.83 22.16 71.46
N PHE A 24 -46.34 23.12 70.67
CA PHE A 24 -46.09 22.99 69.24
C PHE A 24 -44.82 23.78 68.88
N SER A 25 -43.81 23.06 68.40
CA SER A 25 -42.61 23.63 67.78
C SER A 25 -42.51 23.22 66.31
N ILE A 26 -41.78 24.03 65.55
CA ILE A 26 -41.33 23.75 64.19
C ILE A 26 -39.79 23.74 64.10
N GLU A 27 -39.12 23.78 65.26
CA GLU A 27 -37.66 23.73 65.34
C GLU A 27 -37.17 22.34 64.90
N GLY A 28 -36.32 22.30 63.87
CA GLY A 28 -35.92 21.05 63.21
C GLY A 28 -36.88 20.54 62.13
N VAL A 29 -37.96 21.27 61.81
CA VAL A 29 -38.80 20.99 60.63
C VAL A 29 -38.26 21.79 59.45
N GLU A 30 -37.69 21.10 58.47
CA GLU A 30 -37.33 21.66 57.17
C GLU A 30 -38.41 21.31 56.14
N VAL A 31 -38.63 22.21 55.17
CA VAL A 31 -39.46 21.96 53.97
C VAL A 31 -38.79 22.60 52.77
N HIS A 32 -38.83 21.92 51.63
CA HIS A 32 -38.06 22.33 50.47
C HIS A 32 -38.90 22.51 49.20
N CYS A 33 -38.34 23.25 48.25
CA CYS A 33 -38.93 23.53 46.95
C CYS A 33 -39.47 22.26 46.25
N GLY A 34 -40.77 22.23 45.95
CA GLY A 34 -41.42 21.09 45.29
C GLY A 34 -41.90 19.96 46.22
N GLU A 35 -41.66 20.02 47.53
CA GLU A 35 -42.16 19.01 48.48
C GLU A 35 -43.63 19.23 48.87
N SER A 36 -44.27 18.16 49.34
CA SER A 36 -45.63 18.15 49.91
C SER A 36 -45.65 18.59 51.38
N VAL A 37 -46.84 18.75 51.97
CA VAL A 37 -47.00 19.26 53.34
C VAL A 37 -46.44 18.26 54.35
N PRO A 38 -45.50 18.65 55.25
CA PRO A 38 -44.90 17.73 56.21
C PRO A 38 -45.93 17.19 57.21
N GLU A 39 -45.68 16.01 57.76
CA GLU A 39 -46.37 15.55 58.96
C GLU A 39 -45.85 16.33 60.17
N LEU A 40 -46.77 16.75 61.05
CA LEU A 40 -46.46 17.59 62.20
C LEU A 40 -47.08 17.00 63.47
N THR A 41 -46.41 17.22 64.60
CA THR A 41 -46.85 16.73 65.91
C THR A 41 -46.91 17.88 66.91
N ALA A 42 -47.94 17.86 67.75
CA ALA A 42 -48.15 18.80 68.84
C ALA A 42 -48.92 18.09 69.95
N THR A 43 -48.78 18.56 71.19
CA THR A 43 -49.54 18.03 72.34
C THR A 43 -50.41 19.12 72.95
N SER A 44 -51.53 18.72 73.56
CA SER A 44 -52.42 19.61 74.31
C SER A 44 -52.35 19.30 75.80
N THR A 45 -52.57 20.31 76.63
CA THR A 45 -52.59 20.18 78.10
C THR A 45 -53.82 19.39 78.56
N SER A 46 -54.88 19.38 77.76
CA SER A 46 -56.08 18.56 77.96
C SER A 46 -55.95 17.10 77.50
N GLY A 47 -54.93 16.76 76.71
CA GLY A 47 -54.78 15.46 76.06
C GLY A 47 -55.69 15.23 74.84
N ASN A 48 -56.50 16.22 74.44
CA ASN A 48 -57.32 16.16 73.23
C ASN A 48 -56.48 16.27 71.95
N THR A 49 -56.95 15.65 70.86
CA THR A 49 -56.28 15.68 69.55
C THR A 49 -56.10 17.11 69.03
N VAL A 50 -54.85 17.49 68.74
CA VAL A 50 -54.51 18.74 68.06
C VAL A 50 -54.71 18.55 66.55
N THR A 51 -55.28 19.56 65.89
CA THR A 51 -55.50 19.61 64.44
C THR A 51 -54.63 20.67 63.79
N PHE A 52 -54.11 20.38 62.59
CA PHE A 52 -53.28 21.30 61.82
C PHE A 52 -54.03 21.88 60.62
N THR A 53 -53.91 23.19 60.47
CA THR A 53 -54.40 23.92 59.30
C THR A 53 -53.31 24.84 58.76
N TYR A 54 -53.30 25.07 57.45
CA TYR A 54 -52.19 25.66 56.70
C TYR A 54 -52.68 26.86 55.90
N SER A 55 -51.82 27.88 55.75
CA SER A 55 -52.15 29.14 55.07
C SER A 55 -50.98 29.67 54.25
N LEU A 56 -51.31 30.19 53.06
CA LEU A 56 -50.39 30.85 52.13
C LEU A 56 -50.14 32.33 52.48
N ASP A 57 -51.00 32.94 53.30
CA ASP A 57 -51.03 34.38 53.58
C ASP A 57 -51.08 34.74 55.08
N GLY A 58 -51.20 33.72 55.96
CA GLY A 58 -51.28 33.89 57.42
C GLY A 58 -52.68 34.23 57.94
N THR A 59 -53.69 34.27 57.07
CA THR A 59 -55.08 34.65 57.39
C THR A 59 -56.09 33.58 56.98
N ASN A 60 -55.96 33.00 55.79
CA ASN A 60 -56.86 31.98 55.24
C ASN A 60 -56.29 30.59 55.50
N PHE A 61 -56.87 29.83 56.44
CA PHE A 61 -56.38 28.51 56.87
C PHE A 61 -57.26 27.37 56.37
N VAL A 62 -56.66 26.36 55.73
CA VAL A 62 -57.31 25.15 55.19
C VAL A 62 -56.72 23.87 55.79
N SER A 63 -57.37 22.72 55.65
CA SER A 63 -56.80 21.42 56.05
C SER A 63 -55.66 20.99 55.11
N LYS A 64 -54.80 20.07 55.57
CA LYS A 64 -53.76 19.45 54.75
C LYS A 64 -54.33 18.88 53.43
N SER A 65 -55.42 18.11 53.51
CA SER A 65 -56.07 17.51 52.34
C SER A 65 -56.50 18.54 51.29
N VAL A 66 -57.16 19.63 51.70
CA VAL A 66 -57.63 20.69 50.78
C VAL A 66 -56.46 21.43 50.12
N LEU A 67 -55.33 21.56 50.82
CA LEU A 67 -54.11 22.16 50.26
C LEU A 67 -53.43 21.20 49.26
N GLU A 68 -53.32 19.92 49.58
CA GLU A 68 -52.72 18.92 48.69
C GLU A 68 -53.59 18.63 47.45
N GLU A 69 -54.91 18.61 47.60
CA GLU A 69 -55.89 18.51 46.50
C GLU A 69 -55.78 19.68 45.49
N SER A 70 -55.24 20.84 45.89
CA SER A 70 -54.99 21.95 44.96
C SER A 70 -53.69 21.81 44.16
N GLY A 71 -52.94 20.71 44.32
CA GLY A 71 -51.62 20.53 43.72
C GLY A 71 -50.56 21.42 44.36
N PHE A 72 -50.70 21.74 45.66
CA PHE A 72 -49.75 22.59 46.37
C PHE A 72 -48.34 21.99 46.43
N ALA A 73 -47.34 22.85 46.24
CA ALA A 73 -45.95 22.58 46.51
C ALA A 73 -45.28 23.83 47.10
N PHE A 74 -44.25 23.63 47.91
CA PHE A 74 -43.48 24.73 48.49
C PHE A 74 -42.64 25.49 47.42
N GLU A 75 -42.61 26.82 47.52
CA GLU A 75 -41.80 27.74 46.70
C GLU A 75 -40.63 28.27 47.53
N ASP A 76 -39.41 28.31 46.95
CA ASP A 76 -38.20 28.81 47.63
C ASP A 76 -38.36 30.26 48.12
N GLY A 77 -37.85 30.54 49.33
CA GLY A 77 -37.90 31.86 49.97
C GLY A 77 -39.29 32.31 50.44
N LYS A 78 -40.35 31.55 50.15
CA LYS A 78 -41.73 31.89 50.54
C LYS A 78 -42.06 31.37 51.92
N THR A 79 -42.70 32.21 52.73
CA THR A 79 -43.12 31.89 54.10
C THR A 79 -44.57 31.48 54.14
N TYR A 80 -44.81 30.31 54.72
CA TYR A 80 -46.11 29.68 54.90
C TYR A 80 -46.44 29.58 56.39
N TYR A 81 -47.72 29.51 56.73
CA TYR A 81 -48.17 29.53 58.12
C TYR A 81 -48.93 28.26 58.45
N VAL A 82 -48.58 27.64 59.58
CA VAL A 82 -49.28 26.47 60.11
C VAL A 82 -49.85 26.80 61.49
N LYS A 83 -51.13 26.49 61.68
CA LYS A 83 -51.90 26.75 62.89
C LYS A 83 -52.36 25.43 63.49
N ALA A 84 -51.69 25.05 64.59
CA ALA A 84 -52.13 23.99 65.49
C ALA A 84 -53.33 24.50 66.30
N SER A 85 -54.43 23.75 66.34
CA SER A 85 -55.66 24.11 67.06
C SER A 85 -56.26 22.91 67.79
N VAL A 86 -56.75 23.13 69.01
CA VAL A 86 -57.50 22.14 69.81
C VAL A 86 -58.89 22.69 70.12
N ALA A 87 -59.90 21.83 69.99
CA ALA A 87 -61.29 22.21 70.18
C ALA A 87 -61.64 22.40 71.68
N GLU A 88 -62.68 23.17 71.96
CA GLU A 88 -63.22 23.30 73.31
C GLU A 88 -63.80 21.96 73.80
N SER A 89 -63.51 21.59 75.05
CA SER A 89 -64.00 20.40 75.72
C SER A 89 -64.75 20.77 77.00
N ASP A 90 -65.33 19.80 77.72
CA ASP A 90 -66.08 20.07 78.96
C ASP A 90 -65.23 20.76 80.04
N ASN A 91 -63.93 20.51 80.07
CA ASN A 91 -63.00 21.01 81.10
C ASN A 91 -62.03 22.09 80.60
N TYR A 92 -61.86 22.28 79.28
CA TYR A 92 -60.87 23.20 78.71
C TYR A 92 -61.45 24.07 77.59
N LEU A 93 -61.06 25.35 77.58
CA LEU A 93 -61.30 26.29 76.48
C LEU A 93 -60.46 25.93 75.26
N ALA A 94 -60.97 26.21 74.06
CA ALA A 94 -60.22 26.07 72.82
C ALA A 94 -58.92 26.87 72.83
N ALA A 95 -57.90 26.37 72.13
CA ALA A 95 -56.61 27.04 71.97
C ALA A 95 -56.08 26.89 70.55
N ALA A 96 -55.23 27.83 70.12
CA ALA A 96 -54.53 27.75 68.84
C ALA A 96 -53.17 28.45 68.91
N VAL A 97 -52.17 27.88 68.22
CA VAL A 97 -50.82 28.42 68.07
C VAL A 97 -50.45 28.40 66.59
N THR A 98 -50.13 29.58 66.05
CA THR A 98 -49.61 29.72 64.68
C THR A 98 -48.08 29.80 64.69
N LYS A 99 -47.44 29.08 63.78
CA LYS A 99 -46.01 29.17 63.46
C LYS A 99 -45.84 29.46 61.97
N SER A 100 -44.68 29.98 61.58
CA SER A 100 -44.33 30.30 60.19
C SER A 100 -43.08 29.53 59.77
N ILE A 101 -43.14 28.87 58.62
CA ILE A 101 -42.04 28.09 58.03
C ILE A 101 -41.71 28.65 56.64
N THR A 102 -40.43 28.79 56.32
CA THR A 102 -39.96 29.31 55.03
C THR A 102 -39.28 28.18 54.28
N ALA A 103 -39.69 27.93 53.04
CA ALA A 103 -39.12 26.84 52.25
C ALA A 103 -37.80 27.23 51.59
N THR A 104 -36.93 26.23 51.38
CA THR A 104 -35.56 26.42 50.87
C THR A 104 -35.25 25.51 49.68
N HIS A 105 -34.18 25.82 48.95
CA HIS A 105 -33.64 24.90 47.95
C HIS A 105 -32.98 23.65 48.56
N LYS A 106 -33.57 22.48 48.26
CA LYS A 106 -32.92 21.17 48.40
C LYS A 106 -32.32 20.79 47.06
N PHE A 107 -30.99 20.69 47.01
CA PHE A 107 -30.26 20.33 45.80
C PHE A 107 -29.77 18.88 45.89
N GLU A 108 -30.11 18.09 44.87
CA GLU A 108 -29.50 16.79 44.62
C GLU A 108 -28.39 16.95 43.57
N THR A 109 -27.24 16.30 43.80
CA THR A 109 -26.09 16.32 42.89
C THR A 109 -25.96 14.98 42.20
N THR A 110 -25.82 15.01 40.88
CA THR A 110 -25.55 13.85 40.02
C THR A 110 -24.32 14.12 39.17
N GLU A 111 -23.47 13.11 38.98
CA GLU A 111 -22.26 13.23 38.17
C GLU A 111 -22.24 12.14 37.10
N SER A 112 -21.96 12.53 35.86
CA SER A 112 -21.86 11.62 34.72
C SER A 112 -20.92 12.19 33.67
N ASN A 113 -20.02 11.37 33.12
CA ASN A 113 -19.15 11.75 32.01
C ASN A 113 -18.33 13.05 32.23
N GLY A 114 -17.95 13.36 33.47
CA GLY A 114 -17.24 14.60 33.84
C GLY A 114 -18.12 15.84 34.00
N ILE A 115 -19.44 15.71 33.83
CA ILE A 115 -20.44 16.75 34.05
C ILE A 115 -21.11 16.53 35.41
N THR A 116 -21.15 17.58 36.22
CA THR A 116 -21.87 17.65 37.50
C THR A 116 -23.17 18.43 37.28
N THR A 117 -24.31 17.83 37.61
CA THR A 117 -25.64 18.47 37.60
C THR A 117 -26.18 18.56 39.01
N VAL A 118 -26.54 19.77 39.43
CA VAL A 118 -27.08 20.12 40.76
C VAL A 118 -28.49 20.68 40.59
N ALA A 119 -29.52 20.02 41.14
CA ALA A 119 -30.92 20.37 40.86
C ALA A 119 -31.88 20.27 42.06
N CYS A 120 -32.89 21.16 42.12
CA CYS A 120 -34.09 20.97 42.94
C CYS A 120 -35.28 20.51 42.09
N ALA A 121 -36.17 19.72 42.67
CA ALA A 121 -37.48 19.32 42.12
C ALA A 121 -38.32 20.48 41.54
N CYS A 122 -38.14 21.73 41.99
CA CYS A 122 -38.80 22.91 41.40
C CYS A 122 -38.22 23.39 40.06
N GLY A 123 -37.30 22.64 39.46
CA GLY A 123 -36.68 22.90 38.14
C GLY A 123 -35.44 23.80 38.15
N THR A 124 -34.99 24.30 39.31
CA THR A 124 -33.72 25.03 39.41
C THR A 124 -32.57 24.05 39.21
N LYS A 125 -31.78 24.21 38.14
CA LYS A 125 -30.73 23.28 37.70
C LYS A 125 -29.44 24.05 37.39
N ASN A 126 -28.29 23.59 37.88
CA ASN A 126 -26.98 24.05 37.43
C ASN A 126 -26.22 22.86 36.84
N VAL A 127 -25.60 23.05 35.67
CA VAL A 127 -24.81 22.04 34.97
C VAL A 127 -23.42 22.61 34.70
N SER A 128 -22.39 21.93 35.19
CA SER A 128 -21.00 22.38 35.06
C SER A 128 -20.01 21.20 34.97
N GLY A 129 -18.74 21.52 34.77
CA GLY A 129 -17.67 20.52 34.62
C GLY A 129 -17.19 20.39 33.17
N THR A 130 -16.38 19.36 32.91
CA THR A 130 -15.73 19.15 31.62
C THR A 130 -16.16 17.80 31.05
N LEU A 131 -16.76 17.79 29.86
CA LEU A 131 -17.19 16.56 29.21
C LEU A 131 -15.97 15.67 28.92
N ALA A 132 -15.90 14.53 29.60
CA ALA A 132 -14.78 13.59 29.50
C ALA A 132 -14.80 12.83 28.16
N THR A 133 -15.99 12.59 27.60
CA THR A 133 -16.13 12.12 26.22
C THR A 133 -15.87 13.26 25.25
N LYS A 134 -14.73 13.22 24.58
CA LYS A 134 -14.34 14.16 23.52
C LYS A 134 -15.23 14.01 22.28
N GLN A 135 -15.66 15.14 21.70
CA GLN A 135 -16.44 15.18 20.45
C GLN A 135 -15.55 15.34 19.21
N THR A 136 -16.12 15.20 18.01
CA THR A 136 -15.45 15.51 16.74
C THR A 136 -16.34 16.43 15.91
N ILE A 137 -15.84 17.63 15.61
CA ILE A 137 -16.51 18.66 14.82
C ILE A 137 -15.88 18.61 13.42
N ASP A 138 -16.61 18.10 12.42
CA ASP A 138 -16.14 18.06 11.03
C ASP A 138 -16.74 19.24 10.26
N LEU A 139 -15.94 20.27 9.99
CA LEU A 139 -16.38 21.51 9.34
C LEU A 139 -16.72 21.33 7.86
N ASP A 140 -16.34 20.19 7.27
CA ASP A 140 -16.47 19.86 5.84
C ASP A 140 -16.18 21.07 4.93
N ALA A 141 -14.98 21.64 5.06
CA ALA A 141 -14.60 22.81 4.29
C ALA A 141 -14.63 22.53 2.78
N THR A 142 -15.17 23.48 2.01
CA THR A 142 -15.34 23.38 0.55
C THR A 142 -14.80 24.62 -0.13
N VAL A 143 -14.38 24.45 -1.39
CA VAL A 143 -13.95 25.52 -2.29
C VAL A 143 -15.07 25.78 -3.30
N ALA A 144 -15.52 27.02 -3.42
CA ALA A 144 -16.53 27.45 -4.39
C ALA A 144 -16.14 28.83 -4.96
N ASP A 145 -16.05 28.95 -6.28
CA ASP A 145 -15.61 30.19 -6.97
C ASP A 145 -14.31 30.79 -6.40
N GLY A 146 -13.37 29.93 -6.01
CA GLY A 146 -12.10 30.31 -5.38
C GLY A 146 -12.17 30.70 -3.89
N ASN A 147 -13.36 30.79 -3.31
CA ASN A 147 -13.57 31.08 -1.89
C ASN A 147 -13.68 29.79 -1.08
N VAL A 148 -13.18 29.78 0.15
CA VAL A 148 -13.27 28.64 1.07
C VAL A 148 -14.29 28.92 2.16
N SER A 149 -15.11 27.92 2.49
CA SER A 149 -16.06 28.00 3.61
C SER A 149 -16.36 26.65 4.23
N ALA A 150 -16.58 26.60 5.54
CA ALA A 150 -17.19 25.46 6.21
C ALA A 150 -18.61 25.21 5.68
N LYS A 151 -19.04 23.95 5.67
CA LYS A 151 -20.41 23.50 5.31
C LYS A 151 -21.03 22.57 6.35
N GLY A 152 -20.24 22.09 7.30
CA GLY A 152 -20.68 21.33 8.45
C GLY A 152 -20.17 21.94 9.75
N GLY A 153 -19.87 21.07 10.70
CA GLY A 153 -19.52 21.41 12.07
C GLY A 153 -20.75 21.35 12.96
N VAL A 154 -20.75 20.42 13.91
CA VAL A 154 -21.82 20.22 14.89
C VAL A 154 -21.21 20.01 16.27
N LEU A 155 -21.71 20.73 17.26
CA LEU A 155 -21.45 20.52 18.69
C LEU A 155 -22.73 20.00 19.35
N ASP A 156 -22.65 18.87 20.03
CA ASP A 156 -23.79 18.15 20.62
C ASP A 156 -23.89 18.44 22.12
N LEU A 157 -25.00 19.07 22.54
CA LEU A 157 -25.28 19.38 23.95
C LEU A 157 -26.23 18.35 24.60
N THR A 158 -26.73 17.36 23.87
CA THR A 158 -27.51 16.26 24.47
C THR A 158 -26.63 15.45 25.44
N ALA A 159 -25.32 15.36 25.14
CA ALA A 159 -24.29 14.78 26.00
C ALA A 159 -24.10 15.50 27.36
N ILE A 160 -24.56 16.75 27.51
CA ILE A 160 -24.59 17.48 28.79
C ILE A 160 -26.01 17.56 29.40
N GLY A 161 -26.95 16.78 28.87
CA GLY A 161 -28.34 16.78 29.32
C GLY A 161 -29.10 18.05 28.94
N PHE A 162 -28.88 18.56 27.72
CA PHE A 162 -29.66 19.62 27.10
C PHE A 162 -30.12 19.23 25.69
N ASP A 163 -31.42 19.15 25.51
CA ASP A 163 -32.17 18.75 24.31
C ASP A 163 -33.10 19.87 23.80
N GLY A 164 -32.88 21.10 24.27
CA GLY A 164 -33.77 22.24 24.03
C GLY A 164 -33.31 23.21 22.94
N ASN A 165 -34.07 24.29 22.81
CA ASN A 165 -33.86 25.38 21.85
C ASN A 165 -33.41 26.66 22.58
N SER A 166 -32.18 27.12 22.38
CA SER A 166 -31.63 28.30 23.07
C SER A 166 -30.53 28.99 22.28
N MET A 167 -30.34 30.30 22.51
CA MET A 167 -29.05 30.94 22.26
C MET A 167 -27.98 30.30 23.16
N VAL A 168 -26.76 30.14 22.65
CA VAL A 168 -25.60 29.66 23.41
C VAL A 168 -24.39 30.57 23.21
N ASP A 169 -23.71 30.89 24.30
CA ASP A 169 -22.44 31.60 24.29
C ASP A 169 -21.30 30.58 24.24
N LEU A 170 -20.46 30.66 23.21
CA LEU A 170 -19.34 29.75 22.99
C LEU A 170 -18.02 30.53 23.09
N THR A 171 -17.06 30.04 23.89
CA THR A 171 -15.70 30.63 23.95
C THR A 171 -14.61 29.56 23.82
N ILE A 172 -13.48 29.94 23.24
CA ILE A 172 -12.27 29.12 23.14
C ILE A 172 -11.11 29.96 23.70
N GLY A 173 -10.59 29.55 24.85
CA GLY A 173 -9.74 30.41 25.66
C GLY A 173 -10.46 31.71 26.04
N GLU A 174 -9.83 32.85 25.79
CA GLU A 174 -10.42 34.19 25.98
C GLU A 174 -11.26 34.67 24.77
N THR A 175 -11.25 33.93 23.65
CA THR A 175 -11.95 34.33 22.43
C THR A 175 -13.41 33.90 22.46
N ALA A 176 -14.33 34.86 22.49
CA ALA A 176 -15.74 34.61 22.20
C ALA A 176 -15.95 34.34 20.70
N LEU A 177 -16.69 33.27 20.40
CA LEU A 177 -17.15 32.99 19.03
C LEU A 177 -18.37 33.84 18.68
N ARG A 178 -18.89 33.68 17.46
CA ARG A 178 -20.18 34.25 17.09
C ARG A 178 -21.30 33.57 17.88
N SER A 179 -22.32 34.32 18.26
CA SER A 179 -23.50 33.79 18.95
C SER A 179 -24.18 32.71 18.09
N ALA A 180 -24.46 31.55 18.69
CA ALA A 180 -25.06 30.41 18.00
C ALA A 180 -26.41 30.02 18.64
N ILE A 181 -27.19 29.22 17.93
CA ILE A 181 -28.45 28.65 18.42
C ILE A 181 -28.27 27.13 18.53
N ALA A 182 -28.49 26.59 19.71
CA ALA A 182 -28.77 25.18 19.89
C ALA A 182 -30.22 24.91 19.45
N THR A 183 -30.40 23.94 18.56
CA THR A 183 -31.72 23.43 18.13
C THR A 183 -31.82 21.96 18.49
N ASP A 184 -32.81 21.58 19.30
CA ASP A 184 -32.99 20.23 19.86
C ASP A 184 -31.71 19.67 20.51
N GLY A 185 -30.97 20.54 21.22
CA GLY A 185 -29.66 20.24 21.82
C GLY A 185 -28.44 20.34 20.87
N ILE A 186 -28.66 20.52 19.57
CA ILE A 186 -27.61 20.48 18.54
C ILE A 186 -27.22 21.89 18.08
N VAL A 187 -25.94 22.24 18.16
CA VAL A 187 -25.42 23.54 17.69
C VAL A 187 -24.72 23.36 16.35
N ALA A 188 -25.25 23.97 15.29
CA ALA A 188 -24.56 24.10 14.02
C ALA A 188 -23.44 25.15 14.13
N LEU A 189 -22.27 24.85 13.56
CA LEU A 189 -21.07 25.69 13.65
C LEU A 189 -20.64 26.33 12.32
N ASP A 190 -21.42 26.15 11.25
CA ASP A 190 -21.13 26.73 9.95
C ASP A 190 -21.20 28.27 10.02
N GLY A 191 -20.09 28.93 9.63
CA GLY A 191 -19.92 30.37 9.78
C GLY A 191 -19.76 30.87 11.22
N VAL A 192 -20.02 30.05 12.25
CA VAL A 192 -19.80 30.35 13.68
C VAL A 192 -18.33 30.17 14.05
N LEU A 193 -17.76 29.00 13.74
CA LEU A 193 -16.38 28.66 14.05
C LEU A 193 -15.44 29.08 12.90
N PRO A 194 -14.41 29.92 13.12
CA PRO A 194 -13.46 30.30 12.08
C PRO A 194 -12.60 29.12 11.60
N LEU A 195 -12.26 29.06 10.31
CA LEU A 195 -11.41 28.00 9.73
C LEU A 195 -10.00 27.92 10.36
N GLY A 196 -9.49 29.04 10.90
CA GLY A 196 -8.24 29.09 11.66
C GLY A 196 -8.31 28.48 13.07
N ILE A 197 -9.47 27.97 13.49
CA ILE A 197 -9.60 27.11 14.68
C ILE A 197 -9.72 25.66 14.21
N TYR A 198 -8.71 24.85 14.53
CA TYR A 198 -8.59 23.46 14.08
C TYR A 198 -7.84 22.61 15.12
N GLY A 199 -7.88 21.29 14.99
CA GLY A 199 -7.19 20.36 15.89
C GLY A 199 -7.88 20.22 17.25
N GLU A 200 -7.10 19.94 18.30
CA GLU A 200 -7.60 19.78 19.67
C GLU A 200 -8.06 21.12 20.26
N GLN A 201 -9.31 21.22 20.67
CA GLN A 201 -9.92 22.45 21.21
C GLN A 201 -10.75 22.17 22.46
N SER A 202 -10.73 23.10 23.41
CA SER A 202 -11.62 23.12 24.58
C SER A 202 -12.61 24.28 24.43
N ILE A 203 -13.86 23.94 24.15
CA ILE A 203 -14.95 24.89 23.89
C ILE A 203 -15.75 25.04 25.17
N ASN A 204 -15.77 26.23 25.76
CA ASN A 204 -16.67 26.52 26.87
C ASN A 204 -18.05 26.89 26.34
N VAL A 205 -19.09 26.35 26.95
CA VAL A 205 -20.50 26.56 26.58
C VAL A 205 -21.23 27.13 27.78
N GLY A 206 -21.66 28.39 27.66
CA GLY A 206 -22.41 29.13 28.66
C GLY A 206 -23.80 29.51 28.15
N PHE A 207 -24.86 29.24 28.92
CA PHE A 207 -26.21 29.77 28.68
C PHE A 207 -27.15 29.52 29.87
N THR A 208 -28.30 30.19 29.88
CA THR A 208 -29.42 29.88 30.78
C THR A 208 -30.68 29.55 30.00
N TYR A 209 -31.47 28.60 30.51
CA TYR A 209 -32.71 28.13 29.89
C TYR A 209 -33.78 27.91 30.96
N GLY A 210 -34.75 28.83 31.05
CA GLY A 210 -35.77 28.82 32.12
C GLY A 210 -35.14 29.00 33.50
N LYS A 211 -35.16 27.96 34.34
CA LYS A 211 -34.47 27.90 35.64
C LYS A 211 -33.16 27.09 35.61
N ALA A 212 -32.72 26.65 34.43
CA ALA A 212 -31.46 25.93 34.25
C ALA A 212 -30.32 26.89 33.85
N SER A 213 -29.12 26.63 34.36
CA SER A 213 -27.87 27.29 33.97
C SER A 213 -26.87 26.23 33.53
N TYR A 214 -26.18 26.49 32.43
CA TYR A 214 -25.15 25.62 31.85
C TYR A 214 -23.85 26.42 31.75
N ASN A 215 -22.76 25.87 32.28
CA ASN A 215 -21.41 26.41 32.19
C ASN A 215 -20.39 25.26 32.21
N VAL A 216 -20.17 24.68 31.02
CA VAL A 216 -19.40 23.45 30.82
C VAL A 216 -18.26 23.65 29.82
N THR A 217 -17.23 22.83 29.89
CA THR A 217 -16.20 22.73 28.84
C THR A 217 -16.38 21.43 28.05
N ILE A 218 -16.51 21.51 26.73
CA ILE A 218 -16.51 20.36 25.83
C ILE A 218 -15.18 20.32 25.08
N ASN A 219 -14.45 19.23 25.25
CA ASN A 219 -13.25 18.96 24.46
C ASN A 219 -13.66 18.38 23.11
N ALA A 220 -13.10 18.89 22.02
CA ALA A 220 -13.43 18.47 20.67
C ALA A 220 -12.17 18.42 19.77
N LEU A 221 -12.16 17.47 18.83
CA LEU A 221 -11.30 17.55 17.65
C LEU A 221 -12.04 18.32 16.56
N VAL A 222 -11.56 19.51 16.21
CA VAL A 222 -12.05 20.30 15.08
C VAL A 222 -11.31 19.87 13.81
N VAL A 223 -11.97 19.05 13.00
CA VAL A 223 -11.51 18.62 11.68
C VAL A 223 -11.93 19.68 10.67
N THR A 224 -10.98 20.25 9.94
CA THR A 224 -11.23 21.20 8.86
C THR A 224 -11.89 20.51 7.66
N LYS A 225 -11.42 19.30 7.33
CA LYS A 225 -11.98 18.48 6.25
C LYS A 225 -11.63 17.00 6.41
N THR A 226 -12.63 16.12 6.30
CA THR A 226 -12.40 14.71 5.94
C THR A 226 -12.36 14.56 4.42
N ILE A 227 -11.19 14.19 3.89
CA ILE A 227 -10.92 13.93 2.47
C ILE A 227 -11.42 12.52 2.12
N LYS A 228 -12.36 12.40 1.19
CA LYS A 228 -12.95 11.09 0.78
C LYS A 228 -12.83 10.80 -0.71
N THR A 229 -12.41 11.79 -1.49
CA THR A 229 -12.34 11.77 -2.96
C THR A 229 -11.06 12.44 -3.48
N ALA A 230 -10.72 12.18 -4.74
CA ALA A 230 -9.63 12.86 -5.43
C ALA A 230 -9.86 14.39 -5.53
N ASP A 231 -11.12 14.86 -5.57
CA ASP A 231 -11.45 16.28 -5.60
C ASP A 231 -11.29 16.95 -4.23
N ASP A 232 -11.62 16.27 -3.13
CA ASP A 232 -11.29 16.75 -1.77
C ASP A 232 -9.77 16.91 -1.61
N TYR A 233 -9.01 15.95 -2.13
CA TYR A 233 -7.54 16.00 -2.15
C TYR A 233 -7.02 17.15 -3.03
N ALA A 234 -7.54 17.30 -4.26
CA ALA A 234 -7.14 18.40 -5.15
C ALA A 234 -7.34 19.80 -4.52
N ASN A 235 -8.28 19.92 -3.57
CA ASN A 235 -8.59 21.17 -2.88
C ASN A 235 -7.93 21.33 -1.48
N TRP A 236 -7.26 20.31 -0.92
CA TRP A 236 -6.83 20.35 0.49
C TRP A 236 -5.88 21.52 0.79
N ILE A 237 -4.95 21.82 -0.13
CA ILE A 237 -4.01 22.95 0.02
C ILE A 237 -4.71 24.32 -0.06
N THR A 238 -5.73 24.46 -0.93
CA THR A 238 -6.54 25.68 -1.02
C THR A 238 -7.29 25.93 0.29
N ILE A 239 -7.83 24.86 0.89
CA ILE A 239 -8.49 24.91 2.20
C ILE A 239 -7.46 25.26 3.30
N ALA A 240 -6.29 24.60 3.30
CA ALA A 240 -5.22 24.84 4.28
C ALA A 240 -4.70 26.28 4.23
N LYS A 241 -4.64 26.89 3.03
CA LYS A 241 -4.30 28.30 2.83
C LYS A 241 -5.33 29.22 3.49
N ALA A 242 -6.62 28.91 3.39
CA ALA A 242 -7.68 29.72 3.99
C ALA A 242 -7.81 29.57 5.51
N CYS A 243 -7.05 28.67 6.14
CA CYS A 243 -6.98 28.55 7.60
C CYS A 243 -6.00 29.57 8.23
N GLU A 244 -5.12 30.20 7.45
CA GLU A 244 -4.03 31.06 7.94
C GLU A 244 -3.98 32.40 7.20
N THR A 245 -3.62 33.47 7.91
CA THR A 245 -3.59 34.85 7.36
C THR A 245 -2.23 35.25 6.79
N GLU A 246 -1.14 34.63 7.25
CA GLU A 246 0.22 34.93 6.76
C GLU A 246 0.48 34.30 5.39
N GLU A 247 1.19 35.00 4.50
CA GLU A 247 1.33 34.63 3.07
C GLU A 247 1.78 33.18 2.87
N LYS A 248 2.75 32.72 3.67
CA LYS A 248 3.39 31.40 3.55
C LYS A 248 3.05 30.42 4.69
N LEU A 249 1.93 30.59 5.39
CA LEU A 249 1.40 29.58 6.31
C LEU A 249 0.25 28.78 5.71
N TRP A 250 0.17 27.50 6.06
CA TRP A 250 -0.95 26.60 5.73
C TRP A 250 -1.37 25.85 7.01
N GLY A 251 -2.61 26.04 7.45
CA GLY A 251 -3.15 25.48 8.69
C GLY A 251 -4.20 24.41 8.43
N GLY A 252 -4.99 24.08 9.45
CA GLY A 252 -6.10 23.13 9.37
C GLY A 252 -5.77 21.74 9.91
N TYR A 253 -6.81 20.97 10.21
CA TYR A 253 -6.72 19.54 10.53
C TYR A 253 -7.44 18.75 9.42
N PHE A 254 -6.65 18.05 8.60
CA PHE A 254 -7.12 17.20 7.51
C PHE A 254 -7.01 15.74 7.93
N ARG A 255 -8.00 14.94 7.56
CA ARG A 255 -7.90 13.48 7.65
C ARG A 255 -8.41 12.79 6.41
N LEU A 256 -7.85 11.63 6.08
CA LEU A 256 -8.43 10.76 5.07
C LEU A 256 -9.60 9.96 5.67
N GLY A 257 -10.71 9.89 4.93
CA GLY A 257 -11.88 9.07 5.26
C GLY A 257 -11.97 7.77 4.45
N ASN A 258 -11.26 7.71 3.32
CA ASN A 258 -11.12 6.59 2.39
C ASN A 258 -9.67 6.60 1.84
N ASP A 259 -9.26 5.53 1.14
CA ASP A 259 -8.11 5.57 0.23
C ASP A 259 -8.40 6.46 -0.99
N ILE A 260 -7.37 7.12 -1.53
CA ILE A 260 -7.50 8.15 -2.58
C ILE A 260 -6.58 7.83 -3.77
N SER A 261 -7.13 7.51 -4.94
CA SER A 261 -6.33 7.43 -6.18
C SER A 261 -6.15 8.83 -6.78
N ALA A 262 -4.90 9.29 -6.92
CA ALA A 262 -4.58 10.60 -7.49
C ALA A 262 -3.21 10.60 -8.21
N THR A 263 -3.20 10.98 -9.49
CA THR A 263 -1.94 11.00 -10.28
C THR A 263 -1.12 12.27 -10.07
N ASN A 264 -1.73 13.40 -9.75
CA ASN A 264 -1.04 14.69 -9.63
C ASN A 264 -0.81 15.04 -8.15
N MET A 265 0.42 15.36 -7.77
CA MET A 265 0.68 16.02 -6.49
C MET A 265 0.17 17.46 -6.52
N VAL A 266 -0.66 17.82 -5.55
CA VAL A 266 -0.85 19.23 -5.18
C VAL A 266 0.29 19.68 -4.27
N VAL A 267 0.77 20.91 -4.45
CA VAL A 267 1.91 21.49 -3.72
C VAL A 267 1.64 22.95 -3.36
N PHE A 268 2.35 23.49 -2.36
CA PHE A 268 2.27 24.90 -1.97
C PHE A 268 3.63 25.61 -2.07
N THR A 269 3.59 26.95 -2.18
CA THR A 269 4.76 27.82 -2.27
C THR A 269 5.71 27.59 -1.09
N ARG A 270 6.98 27.31 -1.39
CA ARG A 270 7.99 27.00 -0.38
C ARG A 270 8.24 28.18 0.57
N GLY A 271 8.24 27.89 1.87
CA GLY A 271 8.71 28.83 2.90
C GLY A 271 10.17 28.62 3.30
N GLU A 272 10.59 29.36 4.33
CA GLU A 272 11.84 29.18 5.05
C GLU A 272 11.91 27.81 5.72
N THR A 273 13.10 27.21 5.72
CA THR A 273 13.32 25.87 6.30
C THR A 273 13.49 25.87 7.80
N ASP A 274 13.60 27.03 8.45
CA ASP A 274 13.89 27.14 9.88
C ASP A 274 12.71 26.75 10.79
N GLY A 275 11.55 26.42 10.21
CA GLY A 275 10.35 26.01 10.93
C GLY A 275 9.44 27.17 11.35
N THR A 276 9.64 28.38 10.82
CA THR A 276 8.70 29.50 10.98
C THR A 276 7.58 29.50 9.92
N GLU A 277 7.87 29.03 8.70
CA GLU A 277 6.94 29.06 7.55
C GLU A 277 6.56 27.66 7.03
N GLY A 278 5.48 27.57 6.25
CA GLY A 278 4.98 26.33 5.64
C GLY A 278 3.72 25.76 6.31
N PHE A 279 3.58 24.44 6.28
CA PHE A 279 2.45 23.74 6.90
C PHE A 279 2.60 23.69 8.42
N LYS A 280 1.60 24.24 9.11
CA LYS A 280 1.44 24.32 10.56
C LYS A 280 0.36 23.36 11.09
N GLY A 281 -0.54 22.93 10.20
CA GLY A 281 -1.65 22.05 10.51
C GLY A 281 -1.28 20.57 10.73
N VAL A 282 -2.30 19.73 10.75
CA VAL A 282 -2.17 18.26 10.81
C VAL A 282 -2.76 17.66 9.54
N PHE A 283 -2.05 16.71 8.94
CA PHE A 283 -2.58 15.81 7.91
C PHE A 283 -2.49 14.37 8.42
N ASP A 284 -3.63 13.77 8.77
CA ASP A 284 -3.73 12.44 9.37
C ASP A 284 -4.37 11.45 8.38
N GLY A 285 -3.58 10.56 7.81
CA GLY A 285 -4.07 9.53 6.89
C GLY A 285 -5.04 8.52 7.52
N CYS A 286 -5.16 8.48 8.86
CA CYS A 286 -6.06 7.56 9.57
C CYS A 286 -5.93 6.08 9.12
N GLY A 287 -4.74 5.68 8.66
CA GLY A 287 -4.43 4.34 8.11
C GLY A 287 -4.62 4.18 6.60
N TYR A 288 -5.20 5.15 5.89
CA TYR A 288 -5.50 5.07 4.46
C TYR A 288 -4.30 5.46 3.57
N ALA A 289 -4.40 5.07 2.30
CA ALA A 289 -3.42 5.32 1.25
C ALA A 289 -3.81 6.48 0.32
N ILE A 290 -2.80 7.15 -0.24
CA ILE A 290 -2.93 7.92 -1.49
C ILE A 290 -2.11 7.21 -2.58
N ASP A 291 -2.79 6.71 -3.61
CA ASP A 291 -2.20 5.90 -4.67
C ASP A 291 -1.90 6.68 -5.95
N GLY A 292 -0.74 6.40 -6.55
CA GLY A 292 -0.41 6.75 -7.93
C GLY A 292 0.28 8.11 -8.14
N LEU A 293 0.55 8.86 -7.07
CA LEU A 293 1.10 10.23 -7.14
C LEU A 293 2.39 10.31 -7.96
N ALA A 294 2.38 11.19 -8.98
CA ALA A 294 3.53 11.54 -9.79
C ALA A 294 4.07 12.93 -9.42
N ARG A 295 5.37 12.97 -9.14
CA ARG A 295 6.13 14.18 -8.78
C ARG A 295 6.73 14.80 -10.04
N THR A 296 6.15 15.91 -10.51
CA THR A 296 6.42 16.54 -11.83
C THR A 296 6.93 17.98 -11.80
N ALA A 297 6.79 18.68 -10.66
CA ALA A 297 6.90 20.14 -10.54
C ALA A 297 8.31 20.67 -10.16
N VAL A 298 8.39 21.93 -9.72
CA VAL A 298 9.64 22.67 -9.47
C VAL A 298 10.47 22.01 -8.37
N TYR A 299 11.80 21.98 -8.52
CA TYR A 299 12.78 21.34 -7.63
C TYR A 299 12.52 21.41 -6.11
N THR A 300 11.90 22.49 -5.62
CA THR A 300 11.62 22.72 -4.20
C THR A 300 10.39 21.98 -3.66
N ASP A 301 9.46 21.58 -4.51
CA ASP A 301 8.09 21.31 -4.07
C ASP A 301 7.95 19.88 -3.50
N ALA A 302 7.06 19.67 -2.55
CA ALA A 302 6.79 18.36 -1.95
C ALA A 302 5.33 18.28 -1.44
N PHE A 303 4.87 17.11 -1.01
CA PHE A 303 3.52 16.89 -0.48
C PHE A 303 3.16 17.88 0.65
N VAL A 304 4.08 18.06 1.60
CA VAL A 304 4.12 19.18 2.54
C VAL A 304 5.42 19.95 2.30
N THR A 305 5.43 20.82 1.28
CA THR A 305 6.62 21.52 0.76
C THR A 305 7.59 21.99 1.85
N THR A 306 7.11 22.73 2.85
CA THR A 306 7.85 22.99 4.11
C THR A 306 6.93 22.89 5.31
N MET A 307 7.48 22.70 6.52
CA MET A 307 6.68 22.52 7.75
C MET A 307 7.18 23.39 8.91
N THR A 308 6.26 24.03 9.63
CA THR A 308 6.60 24.72 10.90
C THR A 308 6.95 23.70 11.98
N ALA A 309 7.37 24.15 13.17
CA ALA A 309 7.55 23.27 14.34
C ALA A 309 6.24 22.63 14.87
N GLU A 310 5.07 23.15 14.50
CA GLU A 310 3.76 22.62 14.88
C GLU A 310 3.20 21.63 13.86
N GLY A 311 3.66 21.69 12.59
CA GLY A 311 3.11 20.88 11.50
C GLY A 311 3.30 19.37 11.68
N VAL A 312 2.27 18.59 11.37
CA VAL A 312 2.29 17.12 11.47
C VAL A 312 1.77 16.45 10.20
N LEU A 313 2.52 15.50 9.66
CA LEU A 313 2.07 14.54 8.65
C LEU A 313 2.12 13.13 9.26
N LYS A 314 1.00 12.40 9.28
CA LYS A 314 0.99 11.08 9.93
C LYS A 314 -0.02 10.06 9.45
N ASN A 315 0.20 8.81 9.89
CA ASN A 315 -0.70 7.66 9.72
C ASN A 315 -1.16 7.45 8.27
N ILE A 316 -0.26 7.63 7.30
CA ILE A 316 -0.57 7.68 5.87
C ILE A 316 0.32 6.74 5.06
N ALA A 317 -0.29 6.03 4.11
CA ALA A 317 0.41 5.29 3.08
C ALA A 317 0.45 6.07 1.76
N PHE A 318 1.53 5.94 1.02
CA PHE A 318 1.66 6.41 -0.35
C PHE A 318 2.08 5.25 -1.23
N THR A 319 1.24 4.86 -2.19
CA THR A 319 1.48 3.69 -3.04
C THR A 319 1.69 4.08 -4.51
N ALA A 320 2.37 3.22 -5.26
CA ALA A 320 2.72 3.41 -6.66
C ALA A 320 3.31 4.80 -7.02
N VAL A 321 4.11 5.39 -6.12
CA VAL A 321 4.66 6.75 -6.27
C VAL A 321 5.66 6.81 -7.43
N ARG A 322 5.64 7.90 -8.19
CA ARG A 322 6.48 8.10 -9.38
C ARG A 322 7.25 9.41 -9.34
N ILE A 323 8.59 9.35 -9.28
CA ILE A 323 9.44 10.55 -9.39
C ILE A 323 9.81 10.77 -10.86
N VAL A 324 9.24 11.80 -11.49
CA VAL A 324 9.36 12.06 -12.95
C VAL A 324 9.84 13.48 -13.28
N GLY A 325 10.01 14.32 -12.27
CA GLY A 325 10.68 15.63 -12.30
C GLY A 325 11.48 15.81 -11.00
N GLU A 326 12.51 16.66 -11.03
CA GLU A 326 13.37 16.89 -9.86
C GLU A 326 12.60 17.46 -8.67
N GLY A 327 12.99 17.02 -7.46
CA GLY A 327 12.50 17.56 -6.19
C GLY A 327 12.32 16.52 -5.10
N SER A 328 11.67 16.90 -4.00
CA SER A 328 11.42 16.01 -2.85
C SER A 328 10.01 15.43 -2.88
N PHE A 329 9.77 14.28 -2.23
CA PHE A 329 8.44 13.68 -2.20
C PHE A 329 7.57 14.16 -1.02
N LEU A 330 7.94 13.86 0.23
CA LEU A 330 7.14 14.22 1.40
C LEU A 330 7.36 15.67 1.84
N CYS A 331 8.60 16.08 2.09
CA CYS A 331 8.94 17.41 2.61
C CYS A 331 10.29 17.93 2.09
N SER A 332 10.41 19.25 1.89
CA SER A 332 11.64 19.93 1.43
C SER A 332 12.38 20.75 2.50
N GLY A 333 11.87 20.79 3.73
CA GLY A 333 12.53 21.38 4.91
C GLY A 333 11.54 21.90 5.96
N GLY A 334 12.04 22.24 7.15
CA GLY A 334 11.18 22.67 8.26
C GLY A 334 11.55 22.01 9.59
N LYS A 335 10.63 22.07 10.58
CA LYS A 335 10.79 21.46 11.92
C LYS A 335 9.63 20.54 12.34
N GLY A 336 8.73 20.21 11.42
CA GLY A 336 7.53 19.43 11.74
C GLY A 336 7.79 17.97 12.12
N THR A 337 6.70 17.29 12.48
CA THR A 337 6.66 15.85 12.75
C THR A 337 6.18 15.09 11.52
N ILE A 338 6.90 14.02 11.15
CA ILE A 338 6.46 13.01 10.20
C ILE A 338 6.48 11.67 10.95
N GLU A 339 5.30 11.09 11.25
CA GLU A 339 5.19 9.87 12.06
C GLU A 339 4.24 8.83 11.45
N ASN A 340 4.58 7.54 11.50
CA ASN A 340 3.75 6.47 10.92
C ASN A 340 3.45 6.69 9.42
N VAL A 341 4.50 6.69 8.58
CA VAL A 341 4.36 6.94 7.13
C VAL A 341 4.99 5.82 6.30
N PHE A 342 4.21 5.29 5.36
CA PHE A 342 4.68 4.35 4.34
C PHE A 342 4.79 5.02 2.97
N VAL A 343 5.86 4.74 2.22
CA VAL A 343 6.01 5.17 0.83
C VAL A 343 6.49 3.99 -0.02
N GLN A 344 5.75 3.65 -1.08
CA GLN A 344 6.16 2.68 -2.10
C GLN A 344 6.37 3.36 -3.44
N TYR A 345 7.58 3.22 -4.00
CA TYR A 345 7.93 3.75 -5.30
C TYR A 345 7.72 2.72 -6.41
N ALA A 346 6.98 3.10 -7.47
CA ALA A 346 6.85 2.32 -8.69
C ALA A 346 7.92 2.69 -9.74
N ALA A 347 8.32 3.96 -9.82
CA ALA A 347 9.35 4.41 -10.76
C ALA A 347 10.05 5.69 -10.28
N ILE A 348 11.34 5.81 -10.59
CA ILE A 348 12.15 7.00 -10.33
C ILE A 348 13.00 7.25 -11.58
N SER A 349 12.64 8.27 -12.37
CA SER A 349 13.33 8.63 -13.62
C SER A 349 14.14 9.93 -13.53
N GLN A 350 13.96 10.70 -12.46
CA GLN A 350 14.66 11.96 -12.22
C GLN A 350 15.23 12.08 -10.81
N GLY A 351 16.33 12.83 -10.70
CA GLY A 351 17.02 13.13 -9.45
C GLY A 351 18.17 14.10 -9.70
N ASP A 352 18.20 15.18 -8.93
CA ASP A 352 19.25 16.21 -8.96
C ASP A 352 20.67 15.62 -9.05
N ALA A 353 21.46 16.07 -10.03
CA ALA A 353 22.85 15.66 -10.22
C ALA A 353 23.80 16.09 -9.08
N GLY A 354 23.45 17.14 -8.32
CA GLY A 354 24.13 17.49 -7.07
C GLY A 354 23.77 16.56 -5.90
N GLY A 355 22.79 15.68 -6.09
CA GLY A 355 22.23 14.83 -5.06
C GLY A 355 21.70 15.65 -3.90
N ASN A 356 20.57 16.35 -4.07
CA ASN A 356 19.86 17.00 -2.96
C ASN A 356 18.39 16.62 -2.85
N ASN A 357 17.83 15.88 -3.82
CA ASN A 357 16.49 15.31 -3.77
C ASN A 357 16.43 14.05 -2.87
N ALA A 358 15.30 13.85 -2.19
CA ALA A 358 15.01 12.65 -1.41
C ALA A 358 13.51 12.52 -1.10
N THR A 359 13.10 11.42 -0.46
CA THR A 359 11.76 11.33 0.16
C THR A 359 11.54 12.44 1.20
N ILE A 360 12.53 12.76 2.04
CA ILE A 360 12.51 13.89 2.99
C ILE A 360 13.83 14.67 2.93
N THR A 361 13.80 16.00 2.75
CA THR A 361 15.01 16.84 2.67
C THR A 361 15.00 18.05 3.61
N ASN A 362 16.19 18.52 3.99
CA ASN A 362 16.47 19.78 4.72
C ASN A 362 15.68 20.03 6.02
N MET A 363 15.13 18.99 6.65
CA MET A 363 14.51 19.10 7.98
C MET A 363 15.57 19.50 9.00
N GLN A 364 15.28 20.56 9.74
CA GLN A 364 16.18 21.22 10.67
C GLN A 364 16.14 20.57 12.05
N LYS A 365 17.11 20.95 12.88
CA LYS A 365 17.19 20.49 14.27
C LYS A 365 15.88 20.77 15.02
N GLY A 366 15.34 19.72 15.63
CA GLY A 366 14.07 19.74 16.37
C GLY A 366 12.89 19.10 15.64
N CYS A 367 13.05 18.67 14.38
CA CYS A 367 12.08 17.81 13.72
C CYS A 367 11.96 16.43 14.38
N ALA A 368 10.88 15.71 14.08
CA ALA A 368 10.67 14.33 14.52
C ALA A 368 10.28 13.45 13.32
N LEU A 369 11.11 12.46 13.00
CA LEU A 369 10.90 11.52 11.89
C LEU A 369 10.82 10.10 12.45
N ARG A 370 9.60 9.57 12.63
CA ARG A 370 9.35 8.36 13.42
C ARG A 370 8.56 7.32 12.64
N ASN A 371 8.90 6.05 12.81
CA ASN A 371 8.16 4.93 12.23
C ASN A 371 7.85 5.17 10.73
N ILE A 372 8.89 5.46 9.94
CA ILE A 372 8.80 5.71 8.50
C ILE A 372 9.42 4.53 7.76
N PHE A 373 8.67 3.93 6.82
CA PHE A 373 9.19 2.87 5.97
C PHE A 373 9.05 3.22 4.49
N VAL A 374 10.12 3.02 3.72
CA VAL A 374 10.13 3.25 2.28
C VAL A 374 10.48 1.98 1.52
N ASP A 375 9.53 1.49 0.72
CA ASP A 375 9.73 0.39 -0.21
C ASP A 375 10.06 0.95 -1.61
N ALA A 376 11.31 0.79 -2.02
CA ALA A 376 11.74 1.03 -3.40
C ALA A 376 12.28 -0.25 -4.07
N SER A 377 12.03 -1.43 -3.47
CA SER A 377 12.58 -2.71 -3.93
C SER A 377 12.26 -3.02 -5.40
N ASN A 378 11.02 -2.75 -5.79
CA ASN A 378 10.49 -2.94 -7.15
C ASN A 378 10.43 -1.64 -7.98
N ALA A 379 11.09 -0.56 -7.54
CA ALA A 379 11.02 0.73 -8.22
C ALA A 379 11.87 0.74 -9.50
N VAL A 380 11.25 1.03 -10.65
CA VAL A 380 11.97 1.13 -11.93
C VAL A 380 12.84 2.38 -11.96
N ILE A 381 14.16 2.21 -11.88
CA ILE A 381 15.14 3.29 -11.94
C ILE A 381 15.57 3.55 -13.38
N SER A 382 15.54 4.82 -13.80
CA SER A 382 15.90 5.25 -15.15
C SER A 382 16.40 6.70 -15.16
N GLY A 383 16.93 7.18 -16.29
CA GLY A 383 17.36 8.57 -16.45
C GLY A 383 18.35 9.02 -15.36
N ASN A 384 18.06 10.15 -14.73
CA ASN A 384 18.82 10.66 -13.57
C ASN A 384 18.27 10.15 -12.22
N GLY A 385 17.27 9.26 -12.23
CA GLY A 385 16.60 8.76 -11.03
C GLY A 385 17.51 8.05 -10.04
N ALA A 386 18.66 7.54 -10.49
CA ALA A 386 19.71 7.01 -9.63
C ALA A 386 20.18 8.03 -8.57
N ASN A 387 20.13 9.34 -8.82
CA ASN A 387 20.59 10.36 -7.87
C ASN A 387 19.57 10.68 -6.76
N PHE A 388 18.31 10.26 -6.89
CA PHE A 388 17.27 10.50 -5.89
C PHE A 388 17.48 9.62 -4.65
N ARG A 389 17.36 10.17 -3.45
CA ARG A 389 17.55 9.40 -2.21
C ARG A 389 16.26 8.79 -1.67
N ILE A 390 16.22 7.46 -1.60
CA ILE A 390 15.04 6.71 -1.11
C ILE A 390 14.62 7.15 0.31
N LEU A 391 15.55 7.54 1.18
CA LEU A 391 15.22 8.01 2.54
C LEU A 391 15.38 9.53 2.67
N THR A 392 16.59 10.04 2.95
CA THR A 392 16.77 11.46 3.34
C THR A 392 18.00 12.15 2.76
N ASN A 393 17.94 13.48 2.67
CA ASN A 393 19.11 14.34 2.49
C ASN A 393 19.11 15.55 3.43
N ASN A 394 20.29 15.98 3.88
CA ASN A 394 20.48 17.21 4.67
C ASN A 394 19.57 17.33 5.92
N VAL A 395 19.20 16.20 6.51
CA VAL A 395 18.56 16.09 7.83
C VAL A 395 19.60 15.66 8.85
N ALA A 396 19.78 16.40 9.94
CA ALA A 396 20.86 16.18 10.90
C ALA A 396 20.47 15.23 12.05
N ASP A 397 19.33 15.47 12.69
CA ASP A 397 18.80 14.69 13.82
C ASP A 397 17.28 14.42 13.63
N GLY A 398 16.56 14.06 14.71
CA GLY A 398 15.11 13.80 14.67
C GLY A 398 14.67 12.37 14.35
N PHE A 399 15.60 11.49 13.93
CA PHE A 399 15.30 10.10 13.57
C PHE A 399 14.88 9.23 14.76
N GLY A 400 13.75 8.54 14.62
CA GLY A 400 13.24 7.50 15.52
C GLY A 400 12.63 6.36 14.72
N GLY A 401 13.43 5.75 13.83
CA GLY A 401 13.01 4.68 12.94
C GLY A 401 12.60 5.19 11.55
N VAL A 402 13.60 5.37 10.67
CA VAL A 402 13.42 5.72 9.26
C VAL A 402 14.16 4.68 8.41
N PHE A 403 13.43 3.68 7.91
CA PHE A 403 14.01 2.52 7.25
C PHE A 403 13.51 2.36 5.81
N GLY A 404 14.23 1.62 4.97
CA GLY A 404 13.73 1.28 3.65
C GLY A 404 14.60 0.31 2.87
N VAL A 405 13.98 -0.32 1.87
CA VAL A 405 14.62 -1.25 0.95
C VAL A 405 14.87 -0.55 -0.38
N CYS A 406 16.12 -0.53 -0.82
CA CYS A 406 16.55 0.09 -2.06
C CYS A 406 16.14 -0.74 -3.29
N PRO A 407 16.12 -0.12 -4.49
CA PRO A 407 15.96 -0.83 -5.75
C PRO A 407 17.08 -1.85 -5.97
N SER A 408 16.74 -2.98 -6.58
CA SER A 408 17.69 -4.06 -6.91
C SER A 408 18.65 -3.71 -8.06
N GLU A 409 18.23 -2.85 -8.99
CA GLU A 409 18.98 -2.49 -10.20
C GLU A 409 19.18 -0.98 -10.38
N ASN A 410 20.26 -0.60 -11.07
CA ASN A 410 20.57 0.77 -11.49
C ASN A 410 20.63 1.82 -10.35
N TYR A 411 20.77 1.37 -9.10
CA TYR A 411 20.84 2.20 -7.90
C TYR A 411 22.09 1.84 -7.06
N THR A 412 22.65 2.81 -6.35
CA THR A 412 23.75 2.58 -5.38
C THR A 412 23.20 2.73 -3.96
N PRO A 413 22.90 1.64 -3.21
CA PRO A 413 22.13 1.70 -1.96
C PRO A 413 22.67 2.69 -0.91
N SER A 414 23.99 2.83 -0.79
CA SER A 414 24.64 3.75 0.16
C SER A 414 24.27 5.22 -0.03
N GLN A 415 23.80 5.63 -1.22
CA GLN A 415 23.39 7.02 -1.44
C GLN A 415 22.04 7.34 -0.77
N ALA A 416 21.21 6.35 -0.40
CA ALA A 416 19.83 6.54 0.05
C ALA A 416 19.66 7.43 1.30
N ILE A 417 20.73 7.62 2.08
CA ILE A 417 20.79 8.47 3.28
C ILE A 417 21.83 9.60 3.18
N GLY A 418 22.44 9.78 2.01
CA GLY A 418 23.53 10.73 1.78
C GLY A 418 24.85 10.28 2.39
N ASN A 419 25.70 11.23 2.78
CA ASN A 419 27.08 10.97 3.19
C ASN A 419 27.23 10.38 4.62
N ARG A 420 26.25 9.62 5.10
CA ARG A 420 26.22 9.01 6.44
C ARG A 420 26.18 7.48 6.34
N GLY A 421 26.68 6.80 7.36
CA GLY A 421 26.48 5.35 7.51
C GLY A 421 25.10 5.01 8.10
N ASN A 422 24.67 3.76 7.95
CA ASN A 422 23.49 3.22 8.62
C ASN A 422 23.64 3.35 10.16
N ASN A 423 22.55 3.71 10.82
CA ASN A 423 22.35 3.64 12.27
C ASN A 423 21.11 2.77 12.51
N TYR A 424 21.30 1.48 12.75
CA TYR A 424 20.22 0.49 12.58
C TYR A 424 19.04 0.65 13.55
N SER A 425 19.25 1.27 14.71
CA SER A 425 18.18 1.63 15.65
C SER A 425 17.43 2.93 15.34
N ALA A 426 17.82 3.70 14.30
CA ALA A 426 17.22 5.01 14.02
C ALA A 426 17.02 5.37 12.54
N ILE A 427 18.01 5.11 11.66
CA ILE A 427 17.91 5.33 10.22
C ILE A 427 18.87 4.41 9.45
N ALA A 428 18.33 3.58 8.56
CA ALA A 428 19.11 2.64 7.75
C ALA A 428 18.44 2.26 6.42
N TYR A 429 19.24 2.07 5.38
CA TYR A 429 18.81 1.43 4.13
C TYR A 429 19.26 -0.04 4.09
N PHE A 430 18.55 -0.83 3.28
CA PHE A 430 18.84 -2.24 3.02
C PHE A 430 18.80 -2.53 1.51
N VAL A 431 19.60 -3.48 1.03
CA VAL A 431 19.61 -3.91 -0.38
C VAL A 431 18.51 -4.93 -0.71
N SER A 432 17.86 -5.50 0.32
CA SER A 432 16.77 -6.46 0.19
C SER A 432 15.97 -6.58 1.49
N PHE A 433 14.74 -7.12 1.41
CA PHE A 433 13.99 -7.53 2.60
C PHE A 433 14.69 -8.65 3.39
N ALA A 434 15.55 -9.46 2.75
CA ALA A 434 16.32 -10.49 3.45
C ALA A 434 17.38 -9.88 4.39
N GLU A 435 18.04 -8.79 3.97
CA GLU A 435 18.98 -8.05 4.82
C GLU A 435 18.25 -7.33 5.97
N LEU A 436 17.10 -6.71 5.69
CA LEU A 436 16.22 -6.12 6.70
C LEU A 436 15.80 -7.14 7.76
N LYS A 437 15.30 -8.32 7.34
CA LYS A 437 14.89 -9.42 8.23
C LYS A 437 16.04 -9.98 9.06
N ALA A 438 17.28 -9.89 8.58
CA ALA A 438 18.47 -10.35 9.28
C ALA A 438 19.05 -9.34 10.30
N ASN A 439 18.69 -8.05 10.22
CA ASN A 439 19.26 -7.02 11.08
C ASN A 439 18.54 -6.88 12.43
N THR A 440 19.06 -7.55 13.46
CA THR A 440 18.41 -7.61 14.79
C THR A 440 18.26 -6.27 15.50
N GLU A 441 19.09 -5.26 15.21
CA GLU A 441 18.97 -3.91 15.81
C GLU A 441 17.80 -3.12 15.19
N THR A 442 17.64 -3.20 13.86
CA THR A 442 16.50 -2.62 13.16
C THR A 442 15.20 -3.37 13.47
N GLN A 443 15.23 -4.71 13.55
CA GLN A 443 14.06 -5.51 13.92
C GLN A 443 13.55 -5.13 15.32
N ALA A 444 14.43 -4.99 16.31
CA ALA A 444 14.04 -4.54 17.66
C ALA A 444 13.40 -3.13 17.69
N THR A 445 13.64 -2.29 16.68
CA THR A 445 12.95 -1.00 16.51
C THR A 445 11.59 -1.18 15.83
N ILE A 446 11.52 -2.01 14.80
CA ILE A 446 10.31 -2.29 14.00
C ILE A 446 9.26 -3.07 14.81
N ASP A 447 9.68 -4.03 15.66
CA ASP A 447 8.78 -4.77 16.55
C ASP A 447 7.96 -3.83 17.44
N GLY A 448 8.57 -2.71 17.88
CA GLY A 448 7.91 -1.65 18.66
C GLY A 448 6.91 -0.79 17.88
N TRP A 449 6.75 -1.00 16.57
CA TRP A 449 5.72 -0.34 15.75
C TRP A 449 4.44 -1.17 15.66
N ASN A 450 4.52 -2.49 15.88
CA ASN A 450 3.41 -3.40 15.65
C ASN A 450 2.19 -3.06 16.53
N ASP A 451 1.00 -3.12 15.94
CA ASP A 451 -0.30 -2.81 16.55
C ASP A 451 -0.42 -1.39 17.15
N ASN A 452 0.44 -0.44 16.73
CA ASN A 452 0.41 0.94 17.19
C ASN A 452 -0.76 1.80 16.65
N GLY A 453 -1.75 1.17 16.00
CA GLY A 453 -2.87 1.81 15.32
C GLY A 453 -2.62 2.17 13.84
N PHE A 454 -1.38 2.09 13.35
CA PHE A 454 -1.05 2.24 11.93
C PHE A 454 -0.29 1.04 11.34
N TRP A 455 0.72 0.50 12.04
CA TRP A 455 1.57 -0.57 11.51
C TRP A 455 1.16 -1.96 12.00
N THR A 456 1.30 -2.95 11.11
CA THR A 456 1.36 -4.39 11.42
C THR A 456 2.69 -4.94 10.88
N VAL A 457 3.38 -5.78 11.65
CA VAL A 457 4.72 -6.29 11.31
C VAL A 457 4.63 -7.78 10.96
N ASN A 458 4.67 -8.08 9.66
CA ASN A 458 4.60 -9.44 9.14
C ASN A 458 6.02 -9.97 8.89
N SER A 459 6.45 -10.98 9.66
CA SER A 459 7.77 -11.63 9.53
C SER A 459 8.95 -10.63 9.48
N GLY A 460 8.90 -9.59 10.30
CA GLY A 460 9.94 -8.55 10.38
C GLY A 460 9.84 -7.43 9.32
N ILE A 461 8.68 -7.27 8.69
CA ILE A 461 8.43 -6.26 7.65
C ILE A 461 7.19 -5.44 8.04
N PRO A 462 7.33 -4.12 8.25
CA PRO A 462 6.22 -3.26 8.63
C PRO A 462 5.36 -2.91 7.41
N ALA A 463 4.05 -3.12 7.53
CA ALA A 463 3.03 -2.73 6.55
C ALA A 463 1.94 -1.87 7.22
N PRO A 464 1.36 -0.88 6.53
CA PRO A 464 0.16 -0.21 7.03
C PRO A 464 -0.98 -1.21 7.23
N ALA A 465 -1.67 -1.17 8.38
CA ALA A 465 -2.66 -2.17 8.77
C ALA A 465 -3.91 -2.23 7.85
N LYS A 466 -4.13 -1.22 6.99
CA LYS A 466 -5.16 -1.23 5.93
C LYS A 466 -4.62 -1.59 4.54
N LEU A 467 -3.30 -1.62 4.33
CA LEU A 467 -2.70 -1.96 3.04
C LEU A 467 -2.64 -3.48 2.89
N VAL A 468 -3.72 -4.04 2.33
CA VAL A 468 -3.82 -5.48 2.02
C VAL A 468 -3.53 -5.70 0.54
N VAL A 469 -2.45 -6.42 0.24
CA VAL A 469 -2.14 -6.87 -1.13
C VAL A 469 -2.73 -8.26 -1.33
N THR A 470 -3.66 -8.40 -2.28
CA THR A 470 -4.31 -9.66 -2.63
C THR A 470 -3.72 -10.34 -3.87
N GLU A 471 -2.94 -9.61 -4.68
CA GLU A 471 -2.34 -10.12 -5.92
C GLU A 471 -0.88 -9.66 -5.98
N LEU A 472 0.06 -10.61 -6.08
CA LEU A 472 1.48 -10.36 -6.25
C LEU A 472 1.93 -10.85 -7.63
N ASN A 473 2.40 -9.95 -8.49
CA ASN A 473 2.98 -10.30 -9.78
C ASN A 473 4.51 -10.21 -9.72
N LEU A 474 5.20 -11.34 -9.88
CA LEU A 474 6.66 -11.45 -9.83
C LEU A 474 7.34 -11.18 -11.18
N GLY A 475 6.57 -10.76 -12.20
CA GLY A 475 7.06 -10.48 -13.54
C GLY A 475 7.70 -11.71 -14.19
N LYS A 476 8.73 -11.46 -15.01
CA LYS A 476 9.40 -12.49 -15.81
C LYS A 476 10.47 -13.22 -15.02
N GLN A 477 10.35 -14.54 -14.96
CA GLN A 477 11.27 -15.43 -14.26
C GLN A 477 11.77 -16.53 -15.20
N GLU A 478 12.99 -17.04 -15.00
CA GLU A 478 13.50 -18.20 -15.74
C GLU A 478 13.63 -19.41 -14.80
N ILE A 479 12.94 -20.50 -15.13
CA ILE A 479 12.90 -21.71 -14.30
C ILE A 479 13.59 -22.84 -15.06
N ASN A 480 14.81 -23.18 -14.64
CA ASN A 480 15.53 -24.35 -15.13
C ASN A 480 14.95 -25.63 -14.49
N LEU A 481 14.19 -26.38 -15.27
CA LEU A 481 13.63 -27.70 -14.93
C LEU A 481 14.70 -28.79 -14.80
N ASP A 482 15.91 -28.53 -15.32
CA ASP A 482 17.11 -29.34 -15.14
C ASP A 482 16.89 -30.85 -15.40
N ILE A 483 16.18 -31.19 -16.47
CA ILE A 483 15.73 -32.56 -16.75
C ILE A 483 16.93 -33.52 -16.75
N LEU A 484 16.78 -34.66 -16.07
CA LEU A 484 17.85 -35.60 -15.79
C LEU A 484 17.88 -36.71 -16.85
N VAL A 485 19.07 -37.19 -17.19
CA VAL A 485 19.27 -38.34 -18.07
C VAL A 485 20.26 -39.30 -17.42
N ASN A 486 19.86 -40.56 -17.27
CA ASN A 486 20.68 -41.62 -16.70
C ASN A 486 20.68 -42.82 -17.66
N ASN A 487 21.81 -43.04 -18.33
CA ASN A 487 21.92 -43.89 -19.52
C ASN A 487 20.88 -43.45 -20.57
N ASP A 488 19.87 -44.28 -20.85
CA ASP A 488 18.81 -43.98 -21.83
C ASP A 488 17.47 -43.59 -21.19
N ASN A 489 17.39 -43.57 -19.86
CA ASN A 489 16.21 -43.09 -19.13
C ASN A 489 16.27 -41.57 -18.94
N VAL A 490 15.25 -40.86 -19.40
CA VAL A 490 15.02 -39.44 -19.11
C VAL A 490 14.03 -39.34 -17.95
N ALA A 491 14.32 -38.47 -16.97
CA ALA A 491 13.50 -38.28 -15.78
C ALA A 491 13.39 -36.80 -15.41
N LEU A 492 12.24 -36.40 -14.87
CA LEU A 492 12.07 -35.08 -14.27
C LEU A 492 12.96 -34.93 -13.04
N ASN A 493 13.53 -33.74 -12.85
CA ASN A 493 14.19 -33.40 -11.61
C ASN A 493 13.12 -33.08 -10.55
N ASP A 494 13.26 -33.59 -9.33
CA ASP A 494 12.33 -33.34 -8.23
C ASP A 494 12.92 -32.39 -7.17
N ASN A 495 14.16 -31.91 -7.37
CA ASN A 495 14.76 -30.90 -6.51
C ASN A 495 13.95 -29.60 -6.56
N ASN A 496 13.79 -28.97 -5.40
CA ASN A 496 13.07 -27.71 -5.27
C ASN A 496 13.77 -26.52 -5.95
N VAL A 497 12.96 -25.57 -6.39
CA VAL A 497 13.29 -24.17 -6.69
C VAL A 497 12.59 -23.32 -5.65
N GLU A 498 13.22 -22.22 -5.25
CA GLU A 498 12.69 -21.22 -4.32
C GLU A 498 12.63 -19.87 -5.04
N ILE A 499 11.54 -19.13 -4.88
CA ILE A 499 11.36 -17.76 -5.38
C ILE A 499 10.92 -16.89 -4.19
N ASP A 500 11.64 -15.79 -3.97
CA ASP A 500 11.26 -14.81 -2.95
C ASP A 500 9.99 -14.06 -3.41
N CYS A 501 8.96 -14.10 -2.57
CA CYS A 501 7.65 -13.48 -2.77
C CYS A 501 7.39 -12.41 -1.70
N THR A 502 8.45 -11.94 -1.04
CA THR A 502 8.36 -10.95 0.02
C THR A 502 7.95 -9.57 -0.54
N ALA A 503 6.77 -9.09 -0.16
CA ALA A 503 6.27 -7.76 -0.50
C ALA A 503 5.52 -7.13 0.70
N VAL A 504 5.54 -5.80 0.81
CA VAL A 504 4.84 -5.09 1.89
C VAL A 504 3.32 -5.22 1.72
N GLY A 505 2.60 -5.52 2.80
CA GLY A 505 1.15 -5.73 2.79
C GLY A 505 0.69 -7.08 2.20
N PHE A 506 1.61 -7.92 1.72
CA PHE A 506 1.31 -9.25 1.19
C PHE A 506 1.48 -10.33 2.27
N ALA A 507 0.41 -11.05 2.58
CA ALA A 507 0.39 -12.15 3.55
C ALA A 507 -0.34 -13.36 2.96
N PHE A 508 0.43 -14.35 2.52
CA PHE A 508 -0.07 -15.53 1.81
C PHE A 508 -0.27 -16.71 2.77
N GLY A 509 -1.41 -17.38 2.67
CA GLY A 509 -1.79 -18.52 3.51
C GLY A 509 -1.33 -19.88 2.97
N GLU A 510 -2.01 -20.93 3.43
CA GLU A 510 -1.86 -22.28 2.86
C GLU A 510 -2.29 -22.30 1.39
N ILE A 511 -1.57 -23.02 0.55
CA ILE A 511 -1.82 -23.07 -0.90
C ILE A 511 -3.08 -23.92 -1.17
N ALA A 512 -4.13 -23.28 -1.69
CA ALA A 512 -5.36 -23.96 -2.07
C ALA A 512 -5.31 -24.52 -3.50
N PHE A 513 -4.71 -23.78 -4.44
CA PHE A 513 -4.52 -24.25 -5.81
C PHE A 513 -3.30 -23.63 -6.50
N ALA A 514 -2.80 -24.35 -7.51
CA ALA A 514 -1.77 -23.90 -8.42
C ALA A 514 -2.17 -24.26 -9.86
N THR A 515 -1.87 -23.38 -10.82
CA THR A 515 -2.19 -23.56 -12.23
C THR A 515 -1.07 -23.08 -13.14
N MET A 516 -1.03 -23.60 -14.37
CA MET A 516 -0.19 -23.13 -15.47
C MET A 516 -1.04 -23.06 -16.73
N GLU A 517 -1.13 -21.90 -17.38
CA GLU A 517 -2.07 -21.65 -18.51
C GLU A 517 -3.53 -22.06 -18.18
N GLY A 518 -3.94 -21.89 -16.91
CA GLY A 518 -5.24 -22.33 -16.40
C GLY A 518 -5.41 -23.84 -16.15
N ALA A 519 -4.44 -24.68 -16.54
CA ALA A 519 -4.44 -26.10 -16.22
C ALA A 519 -3.95 -26.33 -14.78
N THR A 520 -4.65 -27.17 -14.01
CA THR A 520 -4.33 -27.48 -12.60
C THR A 520 -2.98 -28.19 -12.46
N LEU A 521 -2.17 -27.75 -11.49
CA LEU A 521 -0.92 -28.39 -11.09
C LEU A 521 -1.09 -29.20 -9.80
N ASP A 522 -0.16 -30.10 -9.54
CA ASP A 522 -0.09 -30.87 -8.29
C ASP A 522 0.37 -29.99 -7.13
N VAL A 523 -0.60 -29.51 -6.33
CA VAL A 523 -0.37 -28.63 -5.17
C VAL A 523 0.57 -29.27 -4.13
N SER A 524 0.65 -30.60 -4.03
CA SER A 524 1.54 -31.27 -3.07
C SER A 524 3.04 -31.03 -3.36
N LYS A 525 3.36 -30.49 -4.54
CA LYS A 525 4.71 -30.10 -4.96
C LYS A 525 5.03 -28.62 -4.72
N PHE A 526 4.13 -27.87 -4.09
CA PHE A 526 4.30 -26.46 -3.74
C PHE A 526 4.25 -26.27 -2.22
N ALA A 527 5.01 -25.30 -1.71
CA ALA A 527 4.95 -24.85 -0.33
C ALA A 527 5.20 -23.34 -0.26
N PHE A 528 4.61 -22.66 0.72
CA PHE A 528 4.89 -21.25 1.00
C PHE A 528 5.31 -21.09 2.46
N GLU A 529 6.47 -20.50 2.72
CA GLU A 529 6.98 -20.27 4.07
C GLU A 529 7.85 -19.01 4.12
N ASN A 530 7.77 -18.22 5.20
CA ASN A 530 8.63 -17.05 5.48
C ASN A 530 8.74 -16.00 4.35
N GLY A 531 7.69 -15.90 3.51
CA GLY A 531 7.64 -15.00 2.34
C GLY A 531 8.16 -15.61 1.04
N LYS A 532 8.42 -16.93 0.99
CA LYS A 532 9.03 -17.61 -0.16
C LYS A 532 8.13 -18.71 -0.69
N LEU A 533 7.94 -18.73 -2.02
CA LEU A 533 7.29 -19.84 -2.72
C LEU A 533 8.35 -20.86 -3.12
N THR A 534 8.15 -22.10 -2.69
CA THR A 534 9.01 -23.26 -3.02
C THR A 534 8.22 -24.25 -3.86
N PHE A 535 8.84 -24.82 -4.90
CA PHE A 535 8.21 -25.89 -5.68
C PHE A 535 9.22 -26.89 -6.26
N ALA A 536 8.82 -28.16 -6.37
CA ALA A 536 9.59 -29.18 -7.06
C ALA A 536 9.53 -28.96 -8.58
N ARG A 537 10.69 -29.05 -9.28
CA ARG A 537 10.76 -28.85 -10.75
C ARG A 537 9.80 -29.78 -11.53
N SER A 538 9.55 -30.99 -11.02
CA SER A 538 8.65 -31.96 -11.63
C SER A 538 7.16 -31.56 -11.62
N ALA A 539 6.78 -30.48 -10.93
CA ALA A 539 5.42 -29.94 -10.91
C ALA A 539 4.94 -29.51 -12.32
N PHE A 540 5.86 -29.04 -13.17
CA PHE A 540 5.55 -28.57 -14.53
C PHE A 540 5.63 -29.69 -15.58
N GLY A 541 5.99 -30.91 -15.19
CA GLY A 541 6.22 -32.00 -16.13
C GLY A 541 7.34 -31.67 -17.13
N TYR A 542 7.14 -32.04 -18.39
CA TYR A 542 8.06 -31.73 -19.50
C TYR A 542 7.70 -30.43 -20.27
N ASN A 543 6.88 -29.55 -19.68
CA ASN A 543 6.51 -28.28 -20.33
C ASN A 543 7.73 -27.36 -20.51
N TYR A 544 7.69 -26.49 -21.52
CA TYR A 544 8.81 -25.62 -21.87
C TYR A 544 8.37 -24.28 -22.48
N GLY A 545 9.30 -23.32 -22.55
CA GLY A 545 9.07 -21.97 -23.07
C GLY A 545 8.27 -21.09 -22.11
N ALA A 546 7.78 -19.96 -22.62
CA ALA A 546 6.96 -19.02 -21.84
C ALA A 546 5.66 -19.68 -21.34
N LYS A 547 5.32 -19.41 -20.07
CA LYS A 547 4.11 -19.86 -19.36
C LYS A 547 3.70 -18.83 -18.32
N GLN A 548 2.41 -18.62 -18.11
CA GLN A 548 1.89 -18.02 -16.88
C GLN A 548 1.64 -19.12 -15.84
N ILE A 549 2.24 -18.97 -14.66
CA ILE A 549 1.94 -19.78 -13.47
C ILE A 549 1.18 -18.90 -12.48
N VAL A 550 0.09 -19.41 -11.91
CA VAL A 550 -0.67 -18.74 -10.85
C VAL A 550 -0.84 -19.71 -9.67
N VAL A 551 -0.41 -19.28 -8.49
CA VAL A 551 -0.60 -19.97 -7.21
C VAL A 551 -1.55 -19.15 -6.35
N THR A 552 -2.47 -19.78 -5.64
CA THR A 552 -3.52 -19.10 -4.86
C THR A 552 -3.71 -19.75 -3.50
N ASP A 553 -3.85 -18.94 -2.45
CA ASP A 553 -4.06 -19.40 -1.08
C ASP A 553 -5.53 -19.68 -0.73
N VAL A 554 -5.76 -20.20 0.47
CA VAL A 554 -7.11 -20.49 1.02
C VAL A 554 -8.02 -19.27 1.18
N ASP A 555 -7.47 -18.05 1.21
CA ASP A 555 -8.24 -16.80 1.26
C ASP A 555 -8.55 -16.23 -0.14
N GLY A 556 -7.98 -16.82 -1.20
CA GLY A 556 -8.11 -16.39 -2.59
C GLY A 556 -7.07 -15.37 -3.05
N LYS A 557 -6.02 -15.10 -2.27
CA LYS A 557 -4.90 -14.22 -2.69
C LYS A 557 -4.00 -14.94 -3.67
N THR A 558 -3.40 -14.24 -4.63
CA THR A 558 -2.66 -14.85 -5.76
C THR A 558 -1.18 -14.44 -5.83
N ILE A 559 -0.35 -15.35 -6.34
CA ILE A 559 1.02 -15.10 -6.83
C ILE A 559 1.03 -15.47 -8.31
N THR A 560 1.35 -14.51 -9.18
CA THR A 560 1.44 -14.68 -10.64
C THR A 560 2.89 -14.56 -11.11
N ILE A 561 3.30 -15.46 -12.00
CA ILE A 561 4.68 -15.56 -12.52
C ILE A 561 4.67 -15.73 -14.04
N GLU A 562 5.34 -14.85 -14.79
CA GLU A 562 5.61 -15.03 -16.23
C GLU A 562 6.89 -15.88 -16.41
N ALA A 563 6.77 -17.19 -16.22
CA ALA A 563 7.90 -18.11 -16.25
C ALA A 563 8.32 -18.48 -17.68
N THR A 564 9.63 -18.45 -17.97
CA THR A 564 10.23 -19.20 -19.08
C THR A 564 10.75 -20.52 -18.53
N LEU A 565 10.06 -21.62 -18.86
CA LEU A 565 10.47 -22.96 -18.48
C LEU A 565 11.59 -23.46 -19.40
N VAL A 566 12.80 -23.59 -18.85
CA VAL A 566 13.98 -24.10 -19.53
C VAL A 566 14.13 -25.59 -19.21
N SER A 567 14.04 -26.44 -20.22
CA SER A 567 14.14 -27.90 -20.09
C SER A 567 15.51 -28.35 -19.58
N LYS A 568 16.58 -27.71 -20.07
CA LYS A 568 17.95 -27.95 -19.60
C LYS A 568 18.85 -26.75 -19.93
N VAL A 569 19.67 -26.33 -18.97
CA VAL A 569 20.89 -25.55 -19.24
C VAL A 569 22.05 -26.52 -19.45
N LEU A 570 22.69 -26.46 -20.61
CA LEU A 570 23.80 -27.33 -21.00
C LEU A 570 25.12 -26.67 -20.57
N MET A 571 25.83 -27.31 -19.65
CA MET A 571 27.08 -26.80 -19.06
C MET A 571 28.32 -27.52 -19.57
N ASN A 572 28.17 -28.71 -20.18
CA ASN A 572 29.29 -29.56 -20.60
C ASN A 572 28.90 -30.54 -21.72
N ALA A 573 29.89 -31.28 -22.23
CA ALA A 573 29.74 -32.25 -23.31
C ALA A 573 28.77 -33.42 -23.00
N THR A 574 28.52 -33.75 -21.73
CA THR A 574 27.55 -34.78 -21.31
C THR A 574 26.13 -34.23 -21.34
N ASP A 575 25.91 -32.97 -20.98
CA ASP A 575 24.59 -32.34 -21.17
C ASP A 575 24.28 -32.26 -22.67
N TYR A 576 25.26 -31.83 -23.47
CA TYR A 576 25.14 -31.82 -24.92
C TYR A 576 24.87 -33.22 -25.51
N SER A 577 25.63 -34.26 -25.13
CA SER A 577 25.40 -35.60 -25.69
C SER A 577 24.01 -36.18 -25.40
N ASN A 578 23.29 -35.63 -24.40
CA ASN A 578 21.94 -36.04 -24.02
C ASN A 578 20.83 -35.05 -24.42
N TRP A 579 21.12 -33.90 -25.06
CA TRP A 579 20.09 -32.86 -25.32
C TRP A 579 18.91 -33.38 -26.16
N ILE A 580 19.19 -34.20 -27.18
CA ILE A 580 18.16 -34.83 -28.03
C ILE A 580 17.31 -35.86 -27.29
N LYS A 581 17.84 -36.54 -26.26
CA LYS A 581 17.04 -37.45 -25.41
C LYS A 581 15.99 -36.65 -24.62
N ILE A 582 16.40 -35.53 -24.02
CA ILE A 582 15.49 -34.61 -23.33
C ILE A 582 14.46 -34.05 -24.33
N ALA A 583 14.90 -33.62 -25.52
CA ALA A 583 14.01 -33.05 -26.53
C ALA A 583 12.93 -34.04 -27.02
N ASN A 584 13.28 -35.32 -27.14
CA ASN A 584 12.32 -36.40 -27.45
C ASN A 584 11.37 -36.71 -26.27
N ALA A 585 11.78 -36.47 -25.02
CA ALA A 585 10.90 -36.65 -23.86
C ALA A 585 9.94 -35.46 -23.66
N CYS A 586 10.24 -34.29 -24.23
CA CYS A 586 9.41 -33.10 -24.15
C CYS A 586 8.18 -33.08 -25.07
N GLU A 587 7.98 -34.09 -25.92
CA GLU A 587 6.86 -34.17 -26.85
C GLU A 587 6.25 -35.57 -26.87
N ALA A 588 4.91 -35.63 -26.91
CA ALA A 588 4.16 -36.89 -27.01
C ALA A 588 3.84 -37.28 -28.46
N GLU A 589 3.95 -36.33 -29.41
CA GLU A 589 3.76 -36.60 -30.84
C GLU A 589 5.02 -37.25 -31.42
N ASN A 590 4.87 -38.48 -31.91
CA ASN A 590 5.92 -39.18 -32.64
C ASN A 590 6.46 -38.31 -33.78
N GLN A 591 7.77 -38.36 -34.02
CA GLN A 591 8.49 -37.54 -35.01
C GLN A 591 8.68 -36.06 -34.66
N ILE A 592 8.17 -35.57 -33.52
CA ILE A 592 8.42 -34.22 -32.99
C ILE A 592 9.46 -34.28 -31.84
N LEU A 593 10.33 -33.27 -31.76
CA LEU A 593 11.23 -33.06 -30.62
C LEU A 593 11.00 -31.63 -30.08
N GLY A 594 10.72 -31.50 -28.79
CA GLY A 594 10.42 -30.22 -28.13
C GLY A 594 11.51 -29.75 -27.17
N GLY A 595 11.14 -28.93 -26.19
CA GLY A 595 12.02 -28.42 -25.12
C GLY A 595 12.57 -27.02 -25.36
N TYR A 596 13.10 -26.40 -24.30
CA TYR A 596 13.85 -25.15 -24.36
C TYR A 596 15.23 -25.40 -23.77
N PHE A 597 16.27 -25.25 -24.59
CA PHE A 597 17.66 -25.51 -24.25
C PHE A 597 18.46 -24.22 -24.26
N LYS A 598 19.30 -24.02 -23.24
CA LYS A 598 20.26 -22.92 -23.19
C LYS A 598 21.68 -23.48 -23.07
N LEU A 599 22.66 -22.89 -23.72
CA LEU A 599 24.06 -23.07 -23.29
C LEU A 599 24.32 -22.17 -22.07
N GLY A 600 24.99 -22.72 -21.05
CA GLY A 600 25.50 -21.97 -19.90
C GLY A 600 27.04 -21.91 -19.85
N ALA A 601 27.71 -22.53 -20.82
CA ALA A 601 29.15 -22.51 -21.01
C ALA A 601 29.50 -22.84 -22.47
N ASN A 602 30.76 -22.57 -22.86
CA ASN A 602 31.33 -23.08 -24.11
C ASN A 602 31.58 -24.61 -23.99
N ILE A 603 31.22 -25.39 -25.01
CA ILE A 603 31.25 -26.87 -24.96
C ILE A 603 32.13 -27.44 -26.09
N THR A 604 33.18 -28.18 -25.76
CA THR A 604 33.93 -28.96 -26.76
C THR A 604 33.29 -30.34 -26.98
N SER A 605 32.99 -30.70 -28.23
CA SER A 605 32.58 -32.05 -28.65
C SER A 605 32.98 -32.29 -30.10
N GLU A 606 33.67 -33.39 -30.39
CA GLU A 606 33.93 -33.79 -31.77
C GLU A 606 32.74 -34.49 -32.44
N THR A 607 31.81 -35.04 -31.65
CA THR A 607 30.66 -35.80 -32.14
C THR A 607 29.43 -34.90 -32.23
N MET A 608 28.85 -34.79 -33.43
CA MET A 608 27.55 -34.17 -33.64
C MET A 608 26.42 -35.15 -33.26
N VAL A 609 25.63 -34.80 -32.24
CA VAL A 609 24.38 -35.53 -31.92
C VAL A 609 23.34 -35.15 -32.98
N THR A 610 22.62 -36.13 -33.51
CA THR A 610 21.61 -35.93 -34.56
C THR A 610 20.39 -36.83 -34.33
N PHE A 611 19.29 -36.55 -35.01
CA PHE A 611 18.06 -37.35 -34.94
C PHE A 611 17.56 -37.74 -36.34
N VAL A 612 16.51 -38.56 -36.42
CA VAL A 612 15.96 -38.99 -37.71
C VAL A 612 15.31 -37.80 -38.42
N ARG A 613 15.71 -37.55 -39.66
CA ARG A 613 15.09 -36.57 -40.55
C ARG A 613 13.83 -37.18 -41.17
N TYR A 614 12.67 -36.60 -40.89
CA TYR A 614 11.37 -37.16 -41.30
C TYR A 614 10.74 -36.47 -42.52
N ASP A 615 10.80 -35.14 -42.60
CA ASP A 615 10.40 -34.36 -43.78
C ASP A 615 11.34 -33.15 -44.02
N VAL A 616 11.00 -32.34 -45.01
CA VAL A 616 11.61 -31.02 -45.28
C VAL A 616 10.59 -29.88 -45.30
N ASP A 617 9.32 -30.20 -45.10
CA ASP A 617 8.15 -29.34 -45.26
C ASP A 617 7.79 -28.63 -43.94
N GLY A 618 8.47 -29.00 -42.85
CA GLY A 618 8.35 -28.37 -41.52
C GLY A 618 7.15 -28.84 -40.72
N LYS A 619 6.67 -30.06 -40.99
CA LYS A 619 5.64 -30.71 -40.18
C LYS A 619 6.27 -31.46 -39.00
N TYR A 620 7.38 -32.15 -39.24
CA TYR A 620 8.11 -32.96 -38.26
C TYR A 620 9.47 -32.36 -37.86
N GLY A 621 10.11 -32.95 -36.85
CA GLY A 621 11.40 -32.53 -36.34
C GLY A 621 11.33 -31.61 -35.12
N PHE A 622 12.29 -30.71 -34.98
CA PHE A 622 12.43 -29.88 -33.80
C PHE A 622 11.44 -28.71 -33.78
N LYS A 623 10.69 -28.60 -32.67
CA LYS A 623 9.65 -27.60 -32.33
C LYS A 623 10.04 -26.81 -31.07
N GLY A 624 11.22 -27.09 -30.51
CA GLY A 624 11.76 -26.42 -29.34
C GLY A 624 12.59 -25.18 -29.65
N VAL A 625 13.26 -24.65 -28.64
CA VAL A 625 14.27 -23.59 -28.77
C VAL A 625 15.63 -24.14 -28.36
N PHE A 626 16.67 -23.88 -29.15
CA PHE A 626 18.06 -24.09 -28.79
C PHE A 626 18.79 -22.73 -28.83
N ASP A 627 19.07 -22.17 -27.65
CA ASP A 627 19.62 -20.83 -27.47
C ASP A 627 21.07 -20.92 -26.98
N GLY A 628 22.03 -20.60 -27.83
CA GLY A 628 23.44 -20.54 -27.47
C GLY A 628 23.76 -19.47 -26.44
N CYS A 629 22.87 -18.49 -26.22
CA CYS A 629 23.04 -17.43 -25.21
C CYS A 629 24.34 -16.61 -25.33
N GLY A 630 25.08 -16.69 -26.44
CA GLY A 630 26.41 -16.12 -26.61
C GLY A 630 27.59 -17.08 -26.39
N TYR A 631 27.36 -18.40 -26.29
CA TYR A 631 28.40 -19.43 -26.16
C TYR A 631 28.65 -20.20 -27.47
N ALA A 632 29.77 -20.93 -27.50
CA ALA A 632 30.22 -21.75 -28.62
C ALA A 632 30.11 -23.26 -28.35
N ILE A 633 29.90 -24.05 -29.41
CA ILE A 633 30.18 -25.49 -29.42
C ILE A 633 31.36 -25.76 -30.37
N ASP A 634 32.43 -26.36 -29.83
CA ASP A 634 33.72 -26.49 -30.50
C ASP A 634 34.01 -27.92 -30.98
N GLY A 635 34.46 -28.06 -32.23
CA GLY A 635 35.05 -29.28 -32.78
C GLY A 635 34.12 -30.23 -33.56
N LEU A 636 32.81 -29.92 -33.65
CA LEU A 636 31.76 -30.82 -34.16
C LEU A 636 32.04 -31.34 -35.58
N THR A 637 31.92 -32.65 -35.75
CA THR A 637 32.05 -33.34 -37.04
C THR A 637 30.70 -33.81 -37.58
N ALA A 638 30.27 -33.27 -38.72
CA ALA A 638 29.06 -33.69 -39.43
C ALA A 638 29.35 -34.89 -40.37
N THR A 639 28.64 -35.99 -40.18
CA THR A 639 28.89 -37.28 -40.87
C THR A 639 27.71 -37.82 -41.68
N GLY A 640 26.50 -37.27 -41.53
CA GLY A 640 25.31 -37.74 -42.26
C GLY A 640 24.07 -36.85 -42.10
N ASN A 641 23.76 -36.45 -40.86
CA ASN A 641 22.69 -35.51 -40.54
C ASN A 641 23.25 -34.18 -40.01
N ALA A 642 22.40 -33.15 -39.96
CA ALA A 642 22.70 -31.85 -39.38
C ALA A 642 22.37 -31.77 -37.88
N PHE A 643 22.98 -30.78 -37.22
CA PHE A 643 22.84 -30.45 -35.79
C PHE A 643 21.38 -30.40 -35.34
N ILE A 644 20.50 -29.73 -36.11
CA ILE A 644 19.05 -29.95 -36.05
C ILE A 644 18.62 -30.61 -37.36
N SER A 645 18.23 -31.89 -37.32
CA SER A 645 18.12 -32.68 -38.54
C SER A 645 16.88 -32.31 -39.40
N CYS A 646 15.81 -31.77 -38.81
CA CYS A 646 14.73 -31.02 -39.45
C CYS A 646 13.99 -30.17 -38.40
N MET A 647 13.31 -29.09 -38.81
CA MET A 647 12.65 -28.12 -37.90
C MET A 647 11.20 -27.83 -38.29
N THR A 648 10.28 -27.88 -37.33
CA THR A 648 8.92 -27.35 -37.54
C THR A 648 8.95 -25.82 -37.60
N LYS A 649 7.84 -25.19 -38.03
CA LYS A 649 7.69 -23.73 -38.05
C LYS A 649 7.97 -23.02 -36.71
N ASP A 650 7.81 -23.73 -35.59
CA ASP A 650 7.96 -23.18 -34.23
C ASP A 650 9.36 -23.46 -33.65
N GLY A 651 10.19 -24.26 -34.35
CA GLY A 651 11.55 -24.58 -33.93
C GLY A 651 12.52 -23.42 -34.12
N VAL A 652 13.40 -23.19 -33.14
CA VAL A 652 14.38 -22.08 -33.16
C VAL A 652 15.79 -22.57 -32.81
N LEU A 653 16.79 -22.15 -33.60
CA LEU A 653 18.21 -22.24 -33.26
C LEU A 653 18.81 -20.83 -33.26
N ARG A 654 19.47 -20.40 -32.18
CA ARG A 654 19.99 -19.03 -32.13
C ARG A 654 21.18 -18.76 -31.24
N ASN A 655 21.76 -17.57 -31.42
CA ASN A 655 22.73 -16.93 -30.51
C ASN A 655 23.93 -17.83 -30.17
N ILE A 656 24.46 -18.53 -31.18
CA ILE A 656 25.42 -19.64 -30.99
C ILE A 656 26.58 -19.55 -31.97
N ALA A 657 27.79 -19.83 -31.48
CA ALA A 657 28.96 -20.07 -32.32
C ALA A 657 29.23 -21.58 -32.47
N PHE A 658 29.75 -21.97 -33.63
CA PHE A 658 30.27 -23.30 -33.88
C PHE A 658 31.72 -23.17 -34.38
N THR A 659 32.69 -23.50 -33.54
CA THR A 659 34.11 -23.35 -33.84
C THR A 659 34.77 -24.68 -34.19
N ASN A 660 35.88 -24.65 -34.93
CA ASN A 660 36.63 -25.84 -35.37
C ASN A 660 35.75 -26.95 -36.01
N ALA A 661 34.70 -26.56 -36.74
CA ALA A 661 33.74 -27.48 -37.34
C ALA A 661 34.32 -28.26 -38.53
N LYS A 662 33.82 -29.49 -38.74
CA LYS A 662 34.34 -30.43 -39.74
C LYS A 662 33.18 -31.07 -40.52
N ILE A 663 33.26 -31.10 -41.86
CA ILE A 663 32.32 -31.86 -42.71
C ILE A 663 33.02 -33.12 -43.22
N ALA A 664 32.65 -34.28 -42.68
CA ALA A 664 33.23 -35.59 -43.03
C ALA A 664 32.28 -36.47 -43.87
N GLY A 665 30.97 -36.20 -43.85
CA GLY A 665 29.97 -36.89 -44.66
C GLY A 665 29.07 -35.93 -45.44
N LYS A 666 28.37 -36.45 -46.46
CA LYS A 666 27.47 -35.67 -47.34
C LYS A 666 26.19 -35.26 -46.58
N SER A 667 26.31 -34.17 -45.84
CA SER A 667 25.38 -33.73 -44.81
C SER A 667 25.30 -32.20 -44.78
N ASN A 668 24.23 -31.64 -44.23
CA ASN A 668 24.20 -30.21 -43.89
C ASN A 668 24.75 -30.00 -42.47
N PHE A 669 25.18 -28.79 -42.12
CA PHE A 669 25.75 -28.53 -40.78
C PHE A 669 24.68 -28.12 -39.74
N LEU A 670 24.03 -26.96 -39.93
CA LEU A 670 23.06 -26.43 -38.95
C LEU A 670 21.71 -27.11 -39.05
N CYS A 671 21.11 -27.14 -40.25
CA CYS A 671 19.80 -27.74 -40.49
C CYS A 671 19.67 -28.40 -41.87
N SER A 672 18.84 -29.45 -41.98
CA SER A 672 18.55 -30.16 -43.25
C SER A 672 17.10 -30.02 -43.75
N GLY A 673 16.32 -29.06 -43.25
CA GLY A 673 15.01 -28.69 -43.81
C GLY A 673 13.94 -28.34 -42.79
N GLY A 674 12.80 -27.88 -43.30
CA GLY A 674 11.66 -27.41 -42.51
C GLY A 674 11.51 -25.89 -42.47
N LEU A 675 10.71 -25.38 -41.53
CA LEU A 675 10.15 -24.02 -41.55
C LEU A 675 10.57 -23.13 -40.35
N GLY A 676 11.41 -23.63 -39.45
CA GLY A 676 11.79 -22.91 -38.24
C GLY A 676 12.74 -21.72 -38.46
N THR A 677 13.13 -21.08 -37.35
CA THR A 677 14.01 -19.90 -37.33
C THR A 677 15.45 -20.23 -37.01
N ILE A 678 16.41 -19.68 -37.77
CA ILE A 678 17.84 -19.66 -37.42
C ILE A 678 18.31 -18.20 -37.36
N GLU A 679 18.76 -17.73 -36.19
CA GLU A 679 19.16 -16.32 -35.98
C GLU A 679 20.47 -16.16 -35.18
N ASN A 680 21.33 -15.21 -35.57
CA ASN A 680 22.58 -14.89 -34.86
C ASN A 680 23.49 -16.13 -34.68
N VAL A 681 23.95 -16.72 -35.79
CA VAL A 681 24.79 -17.94 -35.77
C VAL A 681 26.14 -17.71 -36.46
N TYR A 682 27.23 -18.11 -35.80
CA TYR A 682 28.57 -18.17 -36.39
C TYR A 682 28.99 -19.62 -36.63
N VAL A 683 29.61 -19.91 -37.77
CA VAL A 683 30.20 -21.23 -38.07
C VAL A 683 31.60 -21.05 -38.64
N GLN A 684 32.60 -21.62 -37.98
CA GLN A 684 33.98 -21.68 -38.46
C GLN A 684 34.37 -23.11 -38.81
N TYR A 685 34.76 -23.34 -40.07
CA TYR A 685 35.22 -24.65 -40.54
C TYR A 685 36.75 -24.75 -40.56
N VAL A 686 37.26 -25.91 -40.14
CA VAL A 686 38.68 -26.29 -40.32
C VAL A 686 38.89 -27.39 -41.35
N SER A 687 37.86 -28.17 -41.69
CA SER A 687 37.92 -29.10 -42.83
C SER A 687 36.56 -29.41 -43.45
N ILE A 688 36.56 -29.60 -44.78
CA ILE A 688 35.39 -30.01 -45.57
C ILE A 688 35.86 -31.09 -46.56
N ALA A 689 35.64 -32.35 -46.20
CA ALA A 689 36.10 -33.53 -46.95
C ALA A 689 34.99 -34.18 -47.81
N ALA A 690 33.73 -33.87 -47.51
CA ALA A 690 32.57 -34.44 -48.19
C ALA A 690 31.55 -33.37 -48.58
N GLY A 691 30.82 -33.60 -49.66
CA GLY A 691 29.81 -32.67 -50.15
C GLY A 691 28.97 -33.20 -51.31
N SER A 692 27.90 -32.48 -51.60
CA SER A 692 27.14 -32.54 -52.84
C SER A 692 26.43 -31.19 -53.02
N ASP A 693 25.98 -30.90 -54.23
CA ASP A 693 25.33 -29.62 -54.55
C ASP A 693 24.05 -29.36 -53.72
N ASN A 694 23.48 -30.43 -53.14
CA ASN A 694 22.31 -30.46 -52.24
C ASN A 694 22.66 -30.36 -50.74
N ASN A 695 23.92 -30.07 -50.38
CA ASN A 695 24.38 -29.97 -49.00
C ASN A 695 25.06 -28.63 -48.71
N GLY A 696 24.83 -28.04 -47.53
CA GLY A 696 25.53 -26.84 -47.09
C GLY A 696 25.51 -26.58 -45.59
N THR A 697 26.03 -25.43 -45.16
CA THR A 697 25.92 -25.00 -43.75
C THR A 697 24.46 -24.88 -43.33
N ILE A 698 23.63 -24.42 -44.27
CA ILE A 698 22.18 -24.24 -44.19
C ILE A 698 21.56 -25.05 -45.33
N PHE A 699 20.29 -25.45 -45.22
CA PHE A 699 19.63 -26.29 -46.22
C PHE A 699 19.34 -25.58 -47.57
N ASN A 700 18.98 -26.34 -48.59
CA ASN A 700 18.71 -25.81 -49.94
C ASN A 700 17.23 -25.44 -50.21
N ASN A 701 16.25 -25.95 -49.45
CA ASN A 701 14.83 -25.68 -49.68
C ASN A 701 13.97 -25.70 -48.40
N CYS A 702 13.87 -24.57 -47.70
CA CYS A 702 13.00 -24.42 -46.52
C CYS A 702 11.65 -23.81 -46.92
N ARG A 703 10.79 -24.55 -47.64
CA ARG A 703 9.50 -24.07 -48.17
C ARG A 703 8.42 -25.15 -48.10
N ASP A 704 7.18 -24.80 -47.79
CA ASP A 704 6.00 -25.68 -47.93
C ASP A 704 5.28 -25.52 -49.29
N ASP A 705 4.25 -26.36 -49.54
CA ASP A 705 3.37 -26.31 -50.72
C ASP A 705 2.67 -24.95 -50.95
N LYS A 706 2.73 -24.02 -49.99
CA LYS A 706 2.09 -22.69 -50.01
C LYS A 706 3.12 -21.55 -50.09
N ASN A 707 4.41 -21.84 -50.22
CA ASN A 707 5.52 -20.89 -50.09
C ASN A 707 5.62 -20.19 -48.71
N VAL A 708 5.14 -20.82 -47.63
CA VAL A 708 5.62 -20.48 -46.29
C VAL A 708 7.09 -20.90 -46.21
N VAL A 709 7.97 -20.03 -45.68
CA VAL A 709 9.42 -20.26 -45.68
C VAL A 709 10.05 -20.13 -44.30
N GLY A 710 11.09 -20.93 -44.05
CA GLY A 710 11.89 -20.84 -42.82
C GLY A 710 12.75 -19.57 -42.78
N VAL A 711 12.74 -18.87 -41.64
CA VAL A 711 13.40 -17.56 -41.46
C VAL A 711 14.85 -17.77 -41.02
N ILE A 712 15.81 -17.30 -41.82
CA ILE A 712 17.23 -17.47 -41.52
C ILE A 712 17.96 -16.14 -41.69
N LYS A 713 18.53 -15.63 -40.59
CA LYS A 713 19.09 -14.27 -40.53
C LYS A 713 20.34 -14.16 -39.67
N ASN A 714 21.19 -13.19 -39.98
CA ASN A 714 22.43 -12.90 -39.25
C ASN A 714 23.29 -14.17 -39.06
N VAL A 715 23.69 -14.81 -40.16
CA VAL A 715 24.55 -16.00 -40.14
C VAL A 715 25.87 -15.69 -40.84
N PHE A 716 26.99 -15.93 -40.15
CA PHE A 716 28.33 -15.78 -40.73
C PHE A 716 29.07 -17.11 -40.77
N VAL A 717 29.64 -17.43 -41.94
CA VAL A 717 30.35 -18.68 -42.20
C VAL A 717 31.81 -18.38 -42.57
N ASP A 718 32.70 -18.60 -41.63
CA ASP A 718 34.15 -18.53 -41.83
C ASP A 718 34.67 -19.91 -42.28
N ALA A 719 34.88 -20.07 -43.57
CA ALA A 719 35.61 -21.21 -44.12
C ALA A 719 36.99 -20.81 -44.64
N SER A 720 37.52 -19.63 -44.29
CA SER A 720 38.78 -19.10 -44.84
C SER A 720 39.98 -20.02 -44.62
N ASN A 721 40.02 -20.70 -43.47
CA ASN A 721 41.07 -21.64 -43.09
C ASN A 721 40.69 -23.12 -43.29
N ALA A 722 39.58 -23.41 -43.98
CA ALA A 722 39.03 -24.77 -44.08
C ALA A 722 39.77 -25.62 -45.13
N VAL A 723 40.32 -26.76 -44.72
CA VAL A 723 40.97 -27.71 -45.64
C VAL A 723 39.90 -28.43 -46.48
N ILE A 724 39.80 -28.06 -47.76
CA ILE A 724 38.97 -28.75 -48.74
C ILE A 724 39.63 -30.05 -49.19
N SER A 725 38.87 -31.15 -49.22
CA SER A 725 39.32 -32.43 -49.77
C SER A 725 38.15 -33.27 -50.28
N GLY A 726 38.45 -34.41 -50.93
CA GLY A 726 37.44 -35.41 -51.33
C GLY A 726 36.33 -34.86 -52.24
N THR A 727 35.11 -34.77 -51.69
CA THR A 727 33.94 -34.15 -52.38
C THR A 727 33.48 -32.84 -51.73
N GLY A 728 34.25 -32.30 -50.78
CA GLY A 728 33.94 -31.06 -50.07
C GLY A 728 33.86 -29.82 -50.96
N SER A 729 34.48 -29.85 -52.14
CA SER A 729 34.36 -28.80 -53.17
C SER A 729 32.93 -28.62 -53.73
N SER A 730 32.01 -29.55 -53.47
CA SER A 730 30.57 -29.43 -53.79
C SER A 730 29.70 -28.98 -52.61
N PHE A 731 30.20 -28.97 -51.37
CA PHE A 731 29.44 -28.49 -50.21
C PHE A 731 29.23 -26.97 -50.29
N ARG A 732 28.03 -26.47 -50.05
CA ARG A 732 27.66 -25.05 -50.13
C ARG A 732 27.86 -24.33 -48.81
N LEU A 733 28.76 -23.35 -48.75
CA LEU A 733 28.97 -22.56 -47.53
C LEU A 733 27.69 -21.84 -47.04
N ILE A 734 26.80 -21.44 -47.96
CA ILE A 734 25.54 -20.72 -47.66
C ILE A 734 24.28 -21.60 -47.81
N GLY A 735 24.37 -22.73 -48.52
CA GLY A 735 23.20 -23.54 -48.91
C GLY A 735 22.55 -23.08 -50.22
N GLY A 736 21.24 -23.33 -50.35
CA GLY A 736 20.43 -23.03 -51.54
C GLY A 736 19.46 -21.86 -51.36
N ASN A 737 18.55 -21.67 -52.33
CA ASN A 737 17.77 -20.43 -52.46
C ASN A 737 16.46 -20.43 -51.64
N ASN A 738 16.41 -19.56 -50.62
CA ASN A 738 15.25 -19.36 -49.75
C ASN A 738 14.93 -17.85 -49.60
N ASN A 739 13.66 -17.48 -49.77
CA ASN A 739 13.14 -16.12 -49.58
C ASN A 739 13.16 -15.68 -48.09
N GLY A 740 13.37 -16.60 -47.15
CA GLY A 740 13.53 -16.28 -45.72
C GLY A 740 14.92 -15.80 -45.33
N TYR A 741 15.86 -15.64 -46.27
CA TYR A 741 17.27 -15.28 -45.97
C TYR A 741 17.48 -13.76 -45.83
N ASN A 742 18.15 -13.33 -44.77
CA ASN A 742 18.59 -11.93 -44.61
C ASN A 742 19.88 -11.79 -43.77
N GLY A 743 20.96 -11.30 -44.37
CA GLY A 743 22.26 -11.21 -43.69
C GLY A 743 22.92 -12.57 -43.56
N ILE A 744 23.18 -13.23 -44.68
CA ILE A 744 23.84 -14.54 -44.75
C ILE A 744 25.14 -14.39 -45.52
N PHE A 745 26.27 -14.46 -44.82
CA PHE A 745 27.59 -14.13 -45.37
C PHE A 745 28.60 -15.25 -45.16
N ALA A 746 29.46 -15.48 -46.16
CA ALA A 746 30.51 -16.49 -46.08
C ALA A 746 31.85 -16.03 -46.68
N VAL A 747 32.97 -16.46 -46.09
CA VAL A 747 34.31 -16.33 -46.65
C VAL A 747 34.82 -17.70 -47.08
N CYS A 748 35.29 -17.81 -48.32
CA CYS A 748 35.70 -19.07 -48.94
C CYS A 748 37.13 -19.49 -48.52
N PRO A 749 37.43 -20.81 -48.51
CA PRO A 749 38.79 -21.31 -48.39
C PRO A 749 39.60 -21.11 -49.69
N GLU A 750 40.92 -21.25 -49.57
CA GLU A 750 41.81 -21.27 -50.73
C GLU A 750 41.42 -22.40 -51.72
N GLY A 751 41.49 -22.09 -53.02
CA GLY A 751 41.14 -23.04 -54.09
C GLY A 751 39.64 -23.28 -54.30
N TYR A 752 38.76 -22.57 -53.58
CA TYR A 752 37.31 -22.71 -53.65
C TYR A 752 36.65 -21.41 -54.13
N THR A 753 35.74 -21.50 -55.11
CA THR A 753 35.13 -20.30 -55.73
C THR A 753 33.86 -19.81 -55.03
N VAL A 754 33.61 -18.50 -55.08
CA VAL A 754 32.35 -17.88 -54.60
C VAL A 754 31.08 -18.36 -55.31
N THR A 755 31.23 -19.04 -56.45
CA THR A 755 30.15 -19.76 -57.16
C THR A 755 29.87 -21.11 -56.52
N GLN A 756 30.88 -21.84 -56.02
CA GLN A 756 30.67 -23.10 -55.28
C GLN A 756 30.03 -22.88 -53.91
N ALA A 757 30.22 -21.70 -53.30
CA ALA A 757 29.69 -21.32 -51.99
C ALA A 757 28.15 -21.35 -51.89
N ARG A 758 27.48 -21.32 -53.04
CA ARG A 758 26.02 -21.17 -53.21
C ARG A 758 25.50 -22.20 -54.21
N ASP A 759 24.22 -22.52 -54.13
CA ASP A 759 23.56 -23.26 -55.22
C ASP A 759 23.44 -22.39 -56.50
N THR A 760 23.13 -23.05 -57.62
CA THR A 760 22.97 -22.51 -58.98
C THR A 760 21.84 -21.48 -59.15
N GLY A 761 21.08 -21.20 -58.10
CA GLY A 761 20.00 -20.21 -58.10
C GLY A 761 20.48 -18.77 -57.98
N SER A 762 19.80 -17.86 -58.67
CA SER A 762 20.04 -16.43 -58.53
C SER A 762 19.35 -15.87 -57.28
N PHE A 763 20.12 -15.24 -56.39
CA PHE A 763 19.64 -14.37 -55.32
C PHE A 763 19.57 -12.89 -55.77
N ALA A 764 19.55 -12.62 -57.08
CA ALA A 764 19.74 -11.27 -57.63
C ALA A 764 18.47 -10.41 -57.60
N ASP A 765 18.05 -10.06 -56.38
CA ASP A 765 17.24 -8.86 -56.11
C ASP A 765 17.75 -8.17 -54.84
N ALA A 766 17.40 -6.90 -54.65
CA ALA A 766 18.02 -6.07 -53.62
C ALA A 766 17.66 -6.47 -52.18
N GLU A 767 16.52 -7.15 -51.98
CA GLU A 767 15.86 -7.36 -50.69
C GLU A 767 16.59 -8.34 -49.76
N HIS A 768 17.25 -9.37 -50.30
CA HIS A 768 17.93 -10.39 -49.51
C HIS A 768 19.45 -10.13 -49.47
N ALA A 769 19.98 -9.84 -48.27
CA ALA A 769 21.41 -9.61 -48.08
C ALA A 769 22.18 -10.94 -47.94
N VAL A 770 22.47 -11.59 -49.07
CA VAL A 770 23.16 -12.90 -49.14
C VAL A 770 24.41 -12.79 -50.02
N CYS A 771 25.60 -13.07 -49.48
CA CYS A 771 26.85 -12.96 -50.24
C CYS A 771 27.96 -13.91 -49.78
N ALA A 772 28.79 -14.37 -50.73
CA ALA A 772 30.01 -15.12 -50.47
C ALA A 772 31.20 -14.40 -51.08
N PHE A 773 32.34 -14.41 -50.39
CA PHE A 773 33.57 -13.69 -50.70
C PHE A 773 34.75 -14.63 -50.82
N ALA A 774 35.70 -14.34 -51.71
CA ALA A 774 36.93 -15.12 -51.85
C ALA A 774 37.98 -14.78 -50.77
N SER A 775 37.81 -13.66 -50.06
CA SER A 775 38.66 -13.25 -48.93
C SER A 775 37.92 -12.33 -47.97
N PHE A 776 38.48 -12.11 -46.77
CA PHE A 776 38.00 -11.08 -45.86
C PHE A 776 38.11 -9.67 -46.46
N ASP A 777 39.06 -9.39 -47.35
CA ASP A 777 39.23 -8.06 -47.93
C ASP A 777 38.15 -7.77 -48.99
N GLU A 778 37.63 -8.78 -49.70
CA GLU A 778 36.42 -8.61 -50.51
C GLU A 778 35.18 -8.32 -49.66
N LEU A 779 35.06 -8.96 -48.48
CA LEU A 779 33.98 -8.72 -47.52
C LEU A 779 34.02 -7.29 -46.97
N LYS A 780 35.21 -6.79 -46.60
CA LYS A 780 35.42 -5.42 -46.12
C LYS A 780 35.04 -4.37 -47.16
N ASN A 781 35.41 -4.58 -48.42
CA ASN A 781 35.16 -3.66 -49.53
C ASN A 781 33.74 -3.74 -50.11
N ASN A 782 32.81 -4.49 -49.49
CA ASN A 782 31.44 -4.64 -49.98
C ASN A 782 30.42 -3.78 -49.22
N ASP A 783 30.21 -2.54 -49.69
CA ASP A 783 29.32 -1.55 -49.05
C ASP A 783 27.93 -2.09 -48.67
N LYS A 784 27.29 -2.90 -49.53
CA LYS A 784 25.96 -3.47 -49.23
C LYS A 784 26.02 -4.36 -47.99
N THR A 785 27.01 -5.25 -47.92
CA THR A 785 27.22 -6.16 -46.79
C THR A 785 27.62 -5.40 -45.54
N GLN A 786 28.55 -4.45 -45.64
CA GLN A 786 28.94 -3.59 -44.52
C GLN A 786 27.76 -2.78 -43.95
N ASN A 787 26.80 -2.38 -44.79
CA ASN A 787 25.58 -1.71 -44.33
C ASN A 787 24.57 -2.67 -43.66
N THR A 788 24.49 -3.94 -44.08
CA THR A 788 23.70 -4.96 -43.36
C THR A 788 24.33 -5.31 -42.00
N LEU A 789 25.66 -5.47 -41.94
CA LEU A 789 26.38 -5.82 -40.70
C LEU A 789 26.20 -4.80 -39.57
N LYS A 790 26.05 -3.51 -39.91
CA LYS A 790 25.74 -2.43 -38.94
C LYS A 790 24.38 -2.59 -38.25
N GLY A 791 23.48 -3.40 -38.80
CA GLY A 791 22.16 -3.70 -38.24
C GLY A 791 22.08 -5.04 -37.50
N TRP A 792 23.21 -5.72 -37.28
CA TRP A 792 23.25 -6.96 -36.50
C TRP A 792 23.21 -6.68 -35.00
N ASP A 793 22.70 -7.64 -34.24
CA ASP A 793 22.53 -7.54 -32.79
C ASP A 793 23.90 -7.45 -32.08
N SER A 794 24.21 -6.28 -31.53
CA SER A 794 25.48 -6.00 -30.84
C SER A 794 25.65 -6.78 -29.52
N THR A 795 24.62 -7.49 -29.06
CA THR A 795 24.71 -8.47 -27.97
C THR A 795 25.53 -9.70 -28.37
N TYR A 796 25.53 -10.05 -29.66
CA TYR A 796 26.13 -11.28 -30.20
C TYR A 796 27.17 -11.02 -31.31
N TRP A 797 27.23 -9.82 -31.86
CA TRP A 797 28.12 -9.48 -32.97
C TRP A 797 28.92 -8.20 -32.70
N THR A 798 30.24 -8.26 -32.89
CA THR A 798 31.12 -7.08 -32.97
C THR A 798 31.74 -7.03 -34.35
N ILE A 799 31.65 -5.88 -35.04
CA ILE A 799 32.28 -5.71 -36.36
C ILE A 799 33.69 -5.13 -36.16
N VAL A 800 34.72 -5.96 -36.37
CA VAL A 800 36.14 -5.60 -36.20
C VAL A 800 36.77 -5.44 -37.59
N ASP A 801 37.25 -4.23 -37.91
CA ASP A 801 37.83 -3.89 -39.23
C ASP A 801 37.00 -4.37 -40.43
N GLY A 802 35.67 -4.25 -40.33
CA GLY A 802 34.68 -4.67 -41.33
C GLY A 802 34.32 -6.16 -41.31
N VAL A 803 34.93 -6.98 -40.44
CA VAL A 803 34.66 -8.42 -40.30
C VAL A 803 33.73 -8.67 -39.10
N PRO A 804 32.63 -9.43 -39.25
CA PRO A 804 31.80 -9.82 -38.11
C PRO A 804 32.49 -10.89 -37.26
N ALA A 805 32.82 -10.53 -36.02
CA ALA A 805 33.23 -11.46 -34.97
C ALA A 805 32.03 -11.77 -34.06
N PHE A 806 31.85 -13.04 -33.69
CA PHE A 806 30.83 -13.43 -32.73
C PHE A 806 31.31 -13.14 -31.31
N VAL A 807 30.44 -12.57 -30.47
CA VAL A 807 30.73 -12.21 -29.08
C VAL A 807 30.55 -13.44 -28.20
N THR A 808 31.59 -14.26 -28.10
CA THR A 808 31.65 -15.41 -27.18
C THR A 808 31.82 -14.95 -25.74
N LYS A 809 30.96 -15.45 -24.84
CA LYS A 809 31.03 -15.27 -23.38
C LYS A 809 31.98 -16.28 -22.72
#